data_AF-A0A099Y046-F1
#
_entry.id   AF-A0A099Y046-F1
#
_cell.length_a   1.000
_cell.length_b   1.000
_cell.length_c   1.000
_cell.angle_alpha   90.00
_cell.angle_beta   90.00
_cell.angle_gamma   90.00
#
_symmetry.space_group_name_H-M   'P 1'
#
loop_
_entity.id
_entity.type
_entity.pdbx_description
1 polymer ?
#
loop_
_entity_poly.entity_id
_entity_poly.type
_entity_poly.pdbx_seq_one_letter_code
_entity_poly.pdbx_strand_id
1 'polypeptide(L)'
;MRNITFFYLFSFLFLSQIYGQDLVKPNIVFIYADDLGWQDTQLNDVGDVVPWETPNMLALAESGANFSQAYASAPSCSPSRGGTMSGRMPLKNKMTHVAGGQIPEGKASNKIIPSYFPGRLQLDEITIAEALNPLGYVSGHVGKWHMAANHNIYPEAVDQGFDYQDTDRGITRSMDDRSVDFATDAEDDPYRLDADGRPYDAVTELALDFMADNKEEPFFLYMAHWLVHSPIQTRDLALLQYYCDKLGIPLPTTDANITTPGQTNPYYGAMIASLDWSLGRVVDYLKETDDPRNPGKKLFETTYIIFSSDNGGAEVHGTEIITDNYPLDLGKTNTKEGGLRTPLVITGPGIVENQLYDNMVSHLDFYPTIMEWTGADEHADNTDVISNLDGVSLYPFLSGTETEIKNSDDTERTDLFWHFPHGTDARSSSAIRSGNYKLYKIYVDGGYYEAYKLYNDDGSDNDIEEMFDVIDTMDASLKNEMILKLETLLTENNARFPVFNPDYNGDPLENQDIVPSVVSTVFDDATGVATATVTTNAGDAVIEKAYLLYRIEEVDSKEIEWFELPATINSNVITADVPEVATGVIFTLVDENNFLVKSEAISIFNPHKITLANSVGEQSFKVVDEYAELIGNTTIGGTAYLQARTEEGGDGAKFYVKAPADVETITCDKITLGIISQSGDTVNVDIIIDGETQSFTYVSTNNNTAELFEFNTPVTFTQSSKEIQVITTSLSNSEELTPRVRFVDLFFNVSGATEPLHEITLNSSDLEQTFTVVDNYSELIGNTAAGSDIYLQMRTEIDPADDLEGDGAKFLAKSAEGYQSTLTKVAFAAKSQKNDIVDVAITINGETQQQATYISGGNNEGNSFEFVFDTPLTLVDDEATEIKFVTTGLSNSGEDVVGRLRLQDIIFHLSDFVLGVDDIDKETNKALNLYPNPVKNTFSLSKEVASGVLYNLLGAKTYEFNNQNKDIDISNLDTGLYLLQVTYKNGNKEYLKLLKE
;
A
#
# COMPACT_ATOMS: atom_id res chain seq x y z
N MET A 1 33.91 1.17 -77.35
CA MET A 1 33.02 0.31 -76.53
C MET A 1 33.78 -0.27 -75.34
N ARG A 2 34.29 0.57 -74.43
CA ARG A 2 35.11 0.09 -73.31
C ARG A 2 34.94 0.87 -71.99
N ASN A 3 33.99 1.82 -71.97
CA ASN A 3 33.71 2.68 -70.80
C ASN A 3 32.22 2.67 -70.39
N ILE A 4 31.36 1.89 -71.04
CA ILE A 4 29.93 1.81 -70.68
C ILE A 4 29.67 0.62 -69.73
N THR A 5 30.47 -0.45 -69.82
CA THR A 5 30.33 -1.64 -68.96
C THR A 5 30.77 -1.41 -67.51
N PHE A 6 31.64 -0.42 -67.26
CA PHE A 6 32.12 -0.11 -65.91
C PHE A 6 31.13 0.73 -65.08
N PHE A 7 30.22 1.46 -65.74
CA PHE A 7 29.18 2.26 -65.06
C PHE A 7 28.01 1.38 -64.58
N TYR A 8 27.65 0.33 -65.33
CA TYR A 8 26.63 -0.63 -64.90
C TYR A 8 27.09 -1.56 -63.77
N LEU A 9 28.39 -1.85 -63.65
CA LEU A 9 28.92 -2.66 -62.56
C LEU A 9 29.02 -1.89 -61.23
N PHE A 10 29.16 -0.56 -61.28
CA PHE A 10 29.19 0.30 -60.08
C PHE A 10 27.80 0.64 -59.56
N SER A 11 26.78 0.68 -60.43
CA SER A 11 25.38 0.86 -60.01
C SER A 11 24.76 -0.40 -59.39
N PHE A 12 25.27 -1.61 -59.67
CA PHE A 12 24.80 -2.85 -59.03
C PHE A 12 25.39 -3.08 -57.62
N LEU A 13 26.49 -2.41 -57.26
CA LEU A 13 27.09 -2.49 -55.91
C LEU A 13 26.49 -1.50 -54.91
N PHE A 14 25.68 -0.55 -55.36
CA PHE A 14 24.93 0.39 -54.50
C PHE A 14 23.43 0.05 -54.39
N LEU A 15 22.96 -1.02 -55.04
CA LEU A 15 21.55 -1.46 -54.98
C LEU A 15 21.30 -2.61 -53.98
N SER A 16 22.33 -3.09 -53.28
CA SER A 16 22.25 -4.16 -52.28
C SER A 16 22.33 -3.69 -50.82
N GLN A 17 22.08 -2.39 -50.56
CA GLN A 17 21.93 -1.82 -49.20
C GLN A 17 20.61 -1.06 -49.05
N ILE A 18 19.52 -1.61 -49.59
CA ILE A 18 18.18 -1.35 -49.06
C ILE A 18 17.69 -2.68 -48.45
N TYR A 19 18.49 -3.21 -47.52
CA TYR A 19 17.89 -3.95 -46.42
C TYR A 19 17.28 -2.86 -45.54
N GLY A 20 16.00 -3.00 -45.17
CA GLY A 20 15.42 -2.12 -44.15
C GLY A 20 16.38 -2.06 -42.98
N GLN A 21 16.64 -0.87 -42.44
CA GLN A 21 17.46 -0.78 -41.24
C GLN A 21 16.83 -1.70 -40.18
N ASP A 22 17.63 -2.64 -39.68
CA ASP A 22 17.31 -3.43 -38.50
C ASP A 22 16.87 -2.42 -37.43
N LEU A 23 15.69 -2.65 -36.85
CA LEU A 23 15.16 -1.76 -35.84
C LEU A 23 16.13 -1.71 -34.66
N VAL A 24 16.56 -0.52 -34.29
CA VAL A 24 17.37 -0.33 -33.09
C VAL A 24 16.40 -0.41 -31.92
N LYS A 25 16.25 -1.62 -31.35
CA LYS A 25 15.44 -1.98 -30.16
C LYS A 25 13.98 -1.46 -30.18
N PRO A 26 12.99 -2.34 -30.41
CA PRO A 26 11.59 -1.91 -30.50
C PRO A 26 11.09 -1.34 -29.17
N ASN A 27 10.05 -0.51 -29.20
CA ASN A 27 9.28 -0.21 -27.97
C ASN A 27 8.20 -1.27 -27.76
N ILE A 28 7.67 -1.33 -26.54
CA ILE A 28 6.54 -2.19 -26.22
C ILE A 28 5.50 -1.36 -25.45
N VAL A 29 4.26 -1.43 -25.91
CA VAL A 29 3.10 -0.86 -25.23
C VAL A 29 2.12 -1.98 -24.96
N PHE A 30 1.95 -2.33 -23.68
CA PHE A 30 1.02 -3.33 -23.23
C PHE A 30 -0.16 -2.67 -22.54
N ILE A 31 -1.30 -2.65 -23.23
CA ILE A 31 -2.57 -2.10 -22.75
C ILE A 31 -3.40 -3.26 -22.20
N TYR A 32 -3.66 -3.22 -20.89
CA TYR A 32 -4.26 -4.33 -20.17
C TYR A 32 -5.49 -3.88 -19.40
N ALA A 33 -6.67 -4.25 -19.89
CA ALA A 33 -7.95 -3.96 -19.26
C ALA A 33 -8.17 -4.81 -17.99
N ASP A 34 -9.13 -4.38 -17.17
CA ASP A 34 -9.54 -5.04 -15.94
C ASP A 34 -10.97 -5.56 -16.10
N ASP A 35 -11.18 -6.87 -16.00
CA ASP A 35 -12.49 -7.53 -16.16
C ASP A 35 -13.20 -7.33 -17.51
N LEU A 36 -12.47 -7.10 -18.62
CA LEU A 36 -13.07 -7.05 -19.95
C LEU A 36 -13.23 -8.48 -20.52
N GLY A 37 -14.48 -8.92 -20.70
CA GLY A 37 -14.82 -10.24 -21.21
C GLY A 37 -14.57 -10.43 -22.71
N TRP A 38 -14.44 -11.69 -23.13
CA TRP A 38 -14.26 -12.08 -24.53
C TRP A 38 -15.38 -11.56 -25.45
N GLN A 39 -16.62 -11.49 -24.93
CA GLN A 39 -17.82 -10.97 -25.61
C GLN A 39 -18.15 -9.52 -25.28
N ASP A 40 -17.25 -8.79 -24.61
CA ASP A 40 -17.45 -7.36 -24.36
C ASP A 40 -16.91 -6.48 -25.51
N THR A 41 -16.39 -7.09 -26.57
CA THR A 41 -15.81 -6.40 -27.71
C THR A 41 -16.25 -7.05 -29.02
N GLN A 42 -16.20 -6.27 -30.09
CA GLN A 42 -16.52 -6.78 -31.44
C GLN A 42 -15.40 -7.62 -32.07
N LEU A 43 -14.30 -7.89 -31.34
CA LEU A 43 -13.15 -8.64 -31.86
C LEU A 43 -13.47 -10.11 -32.10
N ASN A 44 -14.35 -10.69 -31.28
CA ASN A 44 -14.69 -12.10 -31.33
C ASN A 44 -16.16 -12.34 -31.69
N ASP A 45 -17.09 -11.47 -31.25
CA ASP A 45 -18.50 -11.33 -31.67
C ASP A 45 -19.17 -12.63 -32.21
N VAL A 46 -19.19 -13.66 -31.37
CA VAL A 46 -19.84 -14.95 -31.67
C VAL A 46 -21.23 -15.00 -31.03
N GLY A 47 -22.25 -15.41 -31.78
CA GLY A 47 -23.61 -15.58 -31.24
C GLY A 47 -24.47 -14.32 -31.39
N ASP A 48 -24.97 -13.79 -30.27
CA ASP A 48 -25.73 -12.53 -30.27
C ASP A 48 -24.77 -11.34 -30.45
N VAL A 49 -25.22 -10.31 -31.17
CA VAL A 49 -24.38 -9.16 -31.52
C VAL A 49 -24.00 -8.38 -30.25
N VAL A 50 -22.70 -8.21 -30.03
CA VAL A 50 -22.16 -7.35 -28.97
C VAL A 50 -22.66 -5.90 -29.17
N PRO A 51 -23.37 -5.30 -28.21
CA PRO A 51 -23.96 -3.98 -28.37
C PRO A 51 -22.95 -2.84 -28.22
N TRP A 52 -21.77 -3.13 -27.67
CA TRP A 52 -20.70 -2.16 -27.42
C TRP A 52 -19.87 -1.94 -28.69
N GLU A 53 -19.58 -0.69 -28.99
CA GLU A 53 -18.81 -0.32 -30.18
C GLU A 53 -17.34 -0.10 -29.82
N THR A 54 -16.45 -0.86 -30.46
CA THR A 54 -15.00 -0.83 -30.22
C THR A 54 -14.20 -0.62 -31.52
N PRO A 55 -14.41 0.52 -32.23
CA PRO A 55 -13.80 0.75 -33.54
C PRO A 55 -12.27 0.82 -33.50
N ASN A 56 -11.66 1.30 -32.42
CA ASN A 56 -10.20 1.37 -32.33
C ASN A 56 -9.58 -0.02 -32.09
N MET A 57 -10.24 -0.87 -31.29
CA MET A 57 -9.84 -2.28 -31.15
C MET A 57 -9.91 -3.02 -32.49
N LEU A 58 -10.98 -2.82 -33.26
CA LEU A 58 -11.12 -3.40 -34.61
C LEU A 58 -10.03 -2.90 -35.56
N ALA A 59 -9.76 -1.59 -35.57
CA ALA A 59 -8.69 -1.01 -36.40
C ALA A 59 -7.29 -1.51 -35.99
N LEU A 60 -7.06 -1.75 -34.70
CA LEU A 60 -5.83 -2.39 -34.21
C LEU A 60 -5.72 -3.83 -34.73
N ALA A 61 -6.82 -4.58 -34.71
CA ALA A 61 -6.89 -5.95 -35.22
C ALA A 61 -6.61 -6.03 -36.73
N GLU A 62 -7.13 -5.09 -37.52
CA GLU A 62 -6.82 -4.96 -38.95
C GLU A 62 -5.31 -4.72 -39.19
N SER A 63 -4.63 -4.09 -38.23
CA SER A 63 -3.20 -3.80 -38.27
C SER A 63 -2.34 -4.90 -37.63
N GLY A 64 -2.91 -6.05 -37.24
CA GLY A 64 -2.17 -7.07 -36.51
C GLY A 64 -2.83 -8.45 -36.50
N ALA A 65 -2.57 -9.19 -35.43
CA ALA A 65 -3.08 -10.53 -35.16
C ALA A 65 -4.13 -10.48 -34.05
N ASN A 66 -5.32 -11.01 -34.32
CA ASN A 66 -6.41 -11.23 -33.35
C ASN A 66 -6.52 -12.72 -33.02
N PHE A 67 -6.85 -13.05 -31.77
CA PHE A 67 -6.97 -14.44 -31.31
C PHE A 67 -8.34 -14.72 -30.70
N SER A 68 -9.07 -15.70 -31.25
CA SER A 68 -10.36 -16.13 -30.72
C SER A 68 -10.25 -17.06 -29.50
N GLN A 69 -9.07 -17.63 -29.26
CA GLN A 69 -8.77 -18.54 -28.16
C GLN A 69 -7.58 -18.04 -27.31
N ALA A 70 -7.63 -16.77 -26.92
CA ALA A 70 -6.72 -16.21 -25.92
C ALA A 70 -7.26 -16.44 -24.50
N TYR A 71 -6.39 -16.91 -23.60
CA TYR A 71 -6.74 -17.23 -22.23
C TYR A 71 -5.85 -16.50 -21.22
N ALA A 72 -6.50 -15.92 -20.22
CA ALA A 72 -5.86 -15.46 -19.01
C ALA A 72 -5.16 -16.59 -18.26
N SER A 73 -4.09 -16.26 -17.54
CA SER A 73 -3.35 -17.20 -16.70
C SER A 73 -4.14 -17.60 -15.45
N ALA A 74 -5.14 -16.83 -15.04
CA ALA A 74 -6.13 -17.16 -14.01
C ALA A 74 -7.49 -16.49 -14.29
N PRO A 75 -8.57 -16.89 -13.61
CA PRO A 75 -9.87 -16.24 -13.77
C PRO A 75 -10.04 -15.01 -12.85
N SER A 76 -8.95 -14.35 -12.45
CA SER A 76 -9.00 -13.23 -11.49
C SER A 76 -7.78 -12.31 -11.61
N CYS A 77 -7.93 -11.04 -11.21
CA CYS A 77 -7.00 -9.95 -11.53
C CYS A 77 -5.56 -10.22 -11.09
N SER A 78 -5.31 -10.30 -9.77
CA SER A 78 -3.97 -10.44 -9.20
C SER A 78 -3.21 -11.68 -9.68
N PRO A 79 -3.77 -12.91 -9.62
CA PRO A 79 -3.07 -14.08 -10.12
C PRO A 79 -2.77 -13.97 -11.62
N SER A 80 -3.68 -13.39 -12.42
CA SER A 80 -3.43 -13.20 -13.84
C SER A 80 -2.29 -12.22 -14.11
N ARG A 81 -2.32 -11.05 -13.47
CA ARG A 81 -1.28 -10.02 -13.59
C ARG A 81 0.07 -10.56 -13.13
N GLY A 82 0.12 -11.24 -11.99
CA GLY A 82 1.31 -11.90 -11.49
C GLY A 82 1.88 -12.91 -12.48
N GLY A 83 1.03 -13.77 -13.05
CA GLY A 83 1.49 -14.75 -14.03
C GLY A 83 1.95 -14.13 -15.35
N THR A 84 1.27 -13.07 -15.83
CA THR A 84 1.66 -12.35 -17.04
C THR A 84 2.98 -11.61 -16.87
N MET A 85 3.18 -10.94 -15.73
CA MET A 85 4.39 -10.16 -15.47
C MET A 85 5.60 -11.02 -15.12
N SER A 86 5.42 -12.22 -14.56
CA SER A 86 6.51 -13.16 -14.23
C SER A 86 6.71 -14.27 -15.28
N GLY A 87 5.77 -14.44 -16.22
CA GLY A 87 5.78 -15.53 -17.20
C GLY A 87 5.62 -16.93 -16.58
N ARG A 88 5.16 -17.01 -15.32
CA ARG A 88 5.01 -18.26 -14.56
C ARG A 88 3.56 -18.47 -14.14
N MET A 89 3.14 -19.72 -14.13
CA MET A 89 1.78 -20.07 -13.74
C MET A 89 1.47 -19.56 -12.31
N PRO A 90 0.25 -19.04 -12.06
CA PRO A 90 -0.21 -18.62 -10.74
C PRO A 90 0.00 -19.64 -9.61
N LEU A 91 -0.07 -20.93 -9.94
CA LEU A 91 0.21 -22.01 -8.98
C LEU A 91 1.68 -22.11 -8.58
N LYS A 92 2.61 -21.72 -9.47
CA LYS A 92 4.06 -21.77 -9.23
C LYS A 92 4.55 -20.53 -8.49
N ASN A 93 4.08 -19.34 -8.88
CA ASN A 93 4.38 -18.09 -8.17
C ASN A 93 3.52 -17.91 -6.88
N LYS A 94 2.61 -18.87 -6.63
CA LYS A 94 1.74 -19.00 -5.44
C LYS A 94 0.65 -17.93 -5.32
N MET A 95 0.63 -16.92 -6.20
CA MET A 95 -0.42 -15.92 -6.23
C MET A 95 -1.61 -16.50 -6.99
N THR A 96 -2.61 -17.04 -6.28
CA THR A 96 -3.75 -17.75 -6.90
C THR A 96 -5.11 -17.05 -6.69
N HIS A 97 -5.16 -15.95 -5.95
CA HIS A 97 -6.36 -15.13 -5.73
C HIS A 97 -5.97 -13.69 -5.34
N VAL A 98 -6.95 -12.77 -5.38
CA VAL A 98 -6.78 -11.33 -5.06
C VAL A 98 -6.66 -10.99 -3.56
N ALA A 99 -6.83 -11.97 -2.67
CA ALA A 99 -7.00 -11.73 -1.23
C ALA A 99 -6.18 -12.74 -0.41
N GLY A 100 -4.86 -12.73 -0.64
CA GLY A 100 -3.92 -13.62 0.05
C GLY A 100 -3.30 -13.01 1.30
N GLY A 101 -2.35 -13.73 1.89
CA GLY A 101 -1.61 -13.26 3.06
C GLY A 101 -2.43 -13.28 4.35
N GLN A 102 -3.60 -13.92 4.33
CA GLN A 102 -4.51 -14.03 5.46
C GLN A 102 -4.50 -15.44 6.04
N ILE A 103 -4.82 -15.55 7.34
CA ILE A 103 -5.04 -16.84 7.97
C ILE A 103 -6.18 -17.55 7.24
N PRO A 104 -6.03 -18.84 6.86
CA PRO A 104 -7.12 -19.60 6.25
C PRO A 104 -8.38 -19.62 7.12
N GLU A 105 -9.48 -19.14 6.55
CA GLU A 105 -10.79 -19.08 7.19
C GLU A 105 -11.90 -19.49 6.23
N GLY A 106 -12.84 -20.30 6.74
CA GLY A 106 -14.00 -20.77 6.01
C GLY A 106 -15.29 -20.27 6.65
N LYS A 107 -16.31 -20.03 5.83
CA LYS A 107 -17.67 -19.85 6.35
C LYS A 107 -18.19 -21.21 6.81
N ALA A 108 -18.93 -21.25 7.92
CA ALA A 108 -19.56 -22.48 8.43
C ALA A 108 -20.52 -23.16 7.42
N SER A 109 -20.91 -22.44 6.36
CA SER A 109 -21.72 -22.96 5.24
C SER A 109 -20.91 -23.65 4.13
N ASN A 110 -19.59 -23.53 4.12
CA ASN A 110 -18.72 -24.12 3.11
C ASN A 110 -18.08 -25.39 3.65
N LYS A 111 -18.03 -26.45 2.84
CA LYS A 111 -17.39 -27.72 3.18
C LYS A 111 -15.87 -27.64 3.10
N ILE A 112 -15.34 -26.76 2.26
CA ILE A 112 -13.89 -26.60 2.05
C ILE A 112 -13.42 -25.17 2.32
N ILE A 113 -12.14 -25.05 2.66
CA ILE A 113 -11.41 -23.82 2.94
C ILE A 113 -10.19 -23.79 2.01
N PRO A 114 -9.91 -22.67 1.32
CA PRO A 114 -8.64 -22.52 0.60
C PRO A 114 -7.45 -22.68 1.55
N SER A 115 -6.42 -23.41 1.12
CA SER A 115 -5.13 -23.41 1.84
C SER A 115 -4.52 -22.01 1.84
N TYR A 116 -3.60 -21.75 2.77
CA TYR A 116 -2.86 -20.49 2.80
C TYR A 116 -2.15 -20.24 1.46
N PHE A 117 -2.18 -18.99 1.00
CA PHE A 117 -1.42 -18.48 -0.14
C PHE A 117 -0.96 -17.04 0.14
N PRO A 118 0.19 -16.61 -0.41
CA PRO A 118 0.73 -15.27 -0.19
C PRO A 118 -0.17 -14.15 -0.71
N GLY A 119 -0.10 -12.97 -0.08
CA GLY A 119 -0.87 -11.79 -0.48
C GLY A 119 -0.29 -11.06 -1.67
N ARG A 120 0.98 -11.30 -1.98
CA ARG A 120 1.75 -10.60 -3.01
C ARG A 120 2.54 -11.52 -3.91
N LEU A 121 2.89 -11.00 -5.09
CA LEU A 121 3.93 -11.59 -5.93
C LEU A 121 5.22 -11.68 -5.11
N GLN A 122 5.87 -12.84 -5.14
CA GLN A 122 7.08 -13.04 -4.34
C GLN A 122 8.21 -12.19 -4.93
N LEU A 123 9.04 -11.59 -4.08
CA LEU A 123 10.11 -10.66 -4.49
C LEU A 123 11.25 -11.35 -5.26
N ASP A 124 11.30 -12.68 -5.25
CA ASP A 124 12.22 -13.49 -6.02
C ASP A 124 11.67 -13.89 -7.40
N GLU A 125 10.42 -13.55 -7.71
CA GLU A 125 9.89 -13.65 -9.06
C GLU A 125 10.41 -12.48 -9.90
N ILE A 126 11.14 -12.79 -10.97
CA ILE A 126 11.68 -11.77 -11.88
C ILE A 126 10.58 -11.35 -12.84
N THR A 127 10.25 -10.06 -12.85
CA THR A 127 9.28 -9.52 -13.79
C THR A 127 9.89 -9.16 -15.13
N ILE A 128 9.04 -8.99 -16.15
CA ILE A 128 9.49 -8.59 -17.48
C ILE A 128 10.20 -7.23 -17.47
N ALA A 129 9.84 -6.31 -16.57
CA ALA A 129 10.53 -5.02 -16.43
C ALA A 129 11.97 -5.21 -15.96
N GLU A 130 12.20 -6.06 -14.95
CA GLU A 130 13.53 -6.41 -14.47
C GLU A 130 14.36 -7.13 -15.53
N ALA A 131 13.76 -8.04 -16.29
CA ALA A 131 14.44 -8.75 -17.38
C ALA A 131 14.86 -7.82 -18.54
N LEU A 132 14.15 -6.71 -18.74
CA LEU A 132 14.47 -5.70 -19.77
C LEU A 132 15.49 -4.64 -19.29
N ASN A 133 15.62 -4.43 -17.98
CA ASN A 133 16.50 -3.40 -17.41
C ASN A 133 17.98 -3.52 -17.86
N PRO A 134 18.63 -4.71 -17.88
CA PRO A 134 20.00 -4.86 -18.38
C PRO A 134 20.18 -4.46 -19.86
N LEU A 135 19.09 -4.47 -20.64
CA LEU A 135 19.06 -4.06 -22.03
C LEU A 135 18.87 -2.53 -22.19
N GLY A 136 18.72 -1.78 -21.11
CA GLY A 136 18.57 -0.32 -21.13
C GLY A 136 17.19 0.14 -21.57
N TYR A 137 16.15 -0.68 -21.37
CA TYR A 137 14.76 -0.22 -21.51
C TYR A 137 14.39 0.66 -20.33
N VAL A 138 13.65 1.73 -20.60
CA VAL A 138 12.92 2.48 -19.58
C VAL A 138 11.54 1.87 -19.41
N SER A 139 11.22 1.40 -18.21
CA SER A 139 9.97 0.70 -17.91
C SER A 139 9.01 1.59 -17.13
N GLY A 140 7.78 1.74 -17.63
CA GLY A 140 6.72 2.53 -17.01
C GLY A 140 5.49 1.71 -16.70
N HIS A 141 4.92 1.90 -15.51
CA HIS A 141 3.61 1.37 -15.11
C HIS A 141 2.62 2.52 -14.93
N VAL A 142 1.44 2.40 -15.53
CA VAL A 142 0.33 3.34 -15.34
C VAL A 142 -0.96 2.58 -15.09
N GLY A 143 -1.67 2.94 -14.02
CA GLY A 143 -2.97 2.39 -13.64
C GLY A 143 -2.89 1.29 -12.58
N LYS A 144 -3.69 0.22 -12.72
CA LYS A 144 -3.86 -0.83 -11.71
C LYS A 144 -2.62 -1.72 -11.59
N TRP A 145 -1.99 -1.76 -10.41
CA TRP A 145 -0.92 -2.71 -10.12
C TRP A 145 -1.47 -4.06 -9.63
N HIS A 146 -1.98 -4.10 -8.39
CA HIS A 146 -2.70 -5.24 -7.80
C HIS A 146 -1.96 -6.59 -7.81
N MET A 147 -0.62 -6.56 -7.76
CA MET A 147 0.25 -7.72 -7.49
C MET A 147 0.79 -7.74 -6.05
N ALA A 148 0.10 -7.02 -5.15
CA ALA A 148 0.34 -7.00 -3.71
C ALA A 148 -0.97 -7.27 -2.96
N ALA A 149 -0.92 -7.37 -1.61
CA ALA A 149 -2.11 -7.72 -0.81
C ALA A 149 -3.22 -6.65 -0.86
N ASN A 150 -2.91 -5.48 -1.43
CA ASN A 150 -3.84 -4.47 -1.88
C ASN A 150 -3.31 -3.86 -3.20
N HIS A 151 -4.06 -2.95 -3.81
CA HIS A 151 -3.78 -2.40 -5.13
C HIS A 151 -2.46 -1.64 -5.19
N ASN A 152 -2.07 -0.95 -4.11
CA ASN A 152 -0.94 -0.01 -4.04
C ASN A 152 -0.18 -0.17 -2.70
N ILE A 153 0.29 -1.37 -2.41
CA ILE A 153 1.16 -1.62 -1.25
C ILE A 153 2.34 -2.47 -1.71
N TYR A 154 3.31 -2.64 -0.83
CA TYR A 154 4.54 -3.36 -1.13
C TYR A 154 4.30 -4.83 -1.57
N PRO A 155 5.01 -5.32 -2.60
CA PRO A 155 5.85 -4.55 -3.53
C PRO A 155 4.99 -3.71 -4.47
N GLU A 156 5.41 -2.46 -4.64
CA GLU A 156 4.91 -1.60 -5.71
C GLU A 156 5.59 -1.96 -7.05
N ALA A 157 5.18 -1.32 -8.15
CA ALA A 157 5.79 -1.60 -9.45
C ALA A 157 7.28 -1.22 -9.48
N VAL A 158 7.66 -0.14 -8.81
CA VAL A 158 9.06 0.30 -8.71
C VAL A 158 9.95 -0.66 -7.91
N ASP A 159 9.37 -1.45 -7.00
CA ASP A 159 10.08 -2.51 -6.27
C ASP A 159 10.32 -3.75 -7.15
N GLN A 160 9.69 -3.79 -8.33
CA GLN A 160 9.67 -4.90 -9.29
C GLN A 160 10.20 -4.44 -10.65
N GLY A 161 11.19 -3.54 -10.65
CA GLY A 161 11.99 -3.16 -11.82
C GLY A 161 11.42 -2.09 -12.74
N PHE A 162 10.26 -1.51 -12.43
CA PHE A 162 9.76 -0.35 -13.18
C PHE A 162 10.50 0.94 -12.77
N ASP A 163 10.88 1.78 -13.73
CA ASP A 163 11.52 3.08 -13.49
C ASP A 163 10.50 4.17 -13.11
N TYR A 164 9.24 3.99 -13.51
CA TYR A 164 8.13 4.89 -13.26
C TYR A 164 6.87 4.13 -12.88
N GLN A 165 6.13 4.63 -11.88
CA GLN A 165 4.78 4.18 -11.58
C GLN A 165 3.84 5.35 -11.34
N ASP A 166 2.60 5.20 -11.79
CA ASP A 166 1.47 5.98 -11.29
C ASP A 166 0.22 5.10 -11.25
N THR A 167 -0.48 5.10 -10.12
CA THR A 167 -1.62 4.21 -9.86
C THR A 167 -2.96 4.96 -9.79
N ASP A 168 -3.03 6.17 -10.36
CA ASP A 168 -4.28 6.93 -10.47
C ASP A 168 -5.39 6.07 -11.10
N ARG A 169 -6.62 6.26 -10.61
CA ARG A 169 -7.79 5.54 -11.11
C ARG A 169 -8.48 6.28 -12.26
N GLY A 170 -8.04 7.50 -12.58
CA GLY A 170 -8.56 8.30 -13.67
C GLY A 170 -10.07 8.46 -13.59
N ILE A 171 -10.76 8.28 -14.72
CA ILE A 171 -12.23 8.37 -14.79
C ILE A 171 -12.97 7.29 -13.98
N THR A 172 -12.27 6.27 -13.49
CA THR A 172 -12.85 5.17 -12.66
C THR A 172 -12.82 5.45 -11.16
N ARG A 173 -12.29 6.60 -10.71
CA ARG A 173 -12.44 7.06 -9.31
C ARG A 173 -13.92 7.11 -8.95
N SER A 174 -14.31 6.52 -7.82
CA SER A 174 -15.70 6.42 -7.38
C SER A 174 -16.44 7.75 -7.44
N MET A 175 -17.69 7.69 -7.91
CA MET A 175 -18.63 8.81 -7.92
C MET A 175 -19.44 8.82 -6.62
N ASP A 176 -19.87 10.00 -6.15
CA ASP A 176 -20.81 10.10 -5.03
C ASP A 176 -22.22 9.77 -5.51
N ASP A 177 -22.61 10.27 -6.69
CA ASP A 177 -23.83 9.90 -7.41
C ASP A 177 -23.54 9.79 -8.93
N ARG A 178 -23.46 8.54 -9.42
CA ARG A 178 -23.15 8.26 -10.83
C ARG A 178 -24.22 8.73 -11.83
N SER A 179 -25.40 9.15 -11.35
CA SER A 179 -26.49 9.65 -12.19
C SER A 179 -26.40 11.16 -12.46
N VAL A 180 -25.50 11.89 -11.79
CA VAL A 180 -25.35 13.34 -11.94
C VAL A 180 -23.92 13.85 -11.98
N ASP A 181 -22.92 13.13 -11.45
CA ASP A 181 -21.52 13.58 -11.33
C ASP A 181 -20.71 13.51 -12.64
N PHE A 182 -21.34 13.87 -13.77
CA PHE A 182 -20.70 13.86 -15.09
C PHE A 182 -19.66 14.98 -15.22
N ALA A 183 -18.65 14.71 -16.05
CA ALA A 183 -17.65 15.71 -16.40
C ALA A 183 -18.26 16.88 -17.19
N THR A 184 -17.72 18.07 -16.95
CA THR A 184 -18.13 19.33 -17.57
C THR A 184 -16.98 20.02 -18.28
N ASP A 185 -17.25 21.10 -19.01
CA ASP A 185 -16.21 21.92 -19.64
C ASP A 185 -15.60 22.96 -18.69
N ALA A 186 -16.02 22.96 -17.41
CA ALA A 186 -15.57 23.89 -16.40
C ALA A 186 -14.07 23.75 -16.11
N GLU A 187 -13.38 24.87 -15.93
CA GLU A 187 -11.91 24.91 -15.82
C GLU A 187 -11.38 24.27 -14.52
N ASP A 188 -12.23 24.15 -13.51
CA ASP A 188 -12.00 23.51 -12.22
C ASP A 188 -12.35 22.03 -12.17
N ASP A 189 -13.05 21.52 -13.18
CA ASP A 189 -13.44 20.12 -13.21
C ASP A 189 -12.20 19.24 -13.37
N PRO A 190 -11.90 18.33 -12.42
CA PRO A 190 -10.74 17.45 -12.52
C PRO A 190 -10.83 16.47 -13.70
N TYR A 191 -12.03 16.26 -14.25
CA TYR A 191 -12.31 15.41 -15.40
C TYR A 191 -12.71 16.21 -16.63
N ARG A 192 -12.33 17.49 -16.68
CA ARG A 192 -12.75 18.45 -17.70
C ARG A 192 -12.78 17.86 -19.11
N LEU A 193 -13.88 18.13 -19.82
CA LEU A 193 -14.07 17.65 -21.19
C LEU A 193 -13.02 18.25 -22.14
N ASP A 194 -12.45 17.39 -22.99
CA ASP A 194 -11.54 17.77 -24.07
C ASP A 194 -12.28 18.36 -25.30
N ALA A 195 -11.53 18.58 -26.39
CA ALA A 195 -12.10 19.14 -27.61
C ALA A 195 -13.13 18.24 -28.31
N ASP A 196 -13.05 16.92 -28.08
CA ASP A 196 -13.98 15.92 -28.60
C ASP A 196 -15.14 15.65 -27.63
N GLY A 197 -15.17 16.35 -26.49
CA GLY A 197 -16.19 16.22 -25.46
C GLY A 197 -15.98 15.00 -24.58
N ARG A 198 -14.75 14.48 -24.46
CA ARG A 198 -14.40 13.32 -23.62
C ARG A 198 -13.82 13.76 -22.29
N PRO A 199 -14.19 13.10 -21.17
CA PRO A 199 -13.60 13.42 -19.87
C PRO A 199 -12.08 13.18 -19.85
N TYR A 200 -11.35 14.03 -19.14
CA TYR A 200 -9.93 13.81 -18.86
C TYR A 200 -9.72 12.51 -18.08
N ASP A 201 -8.91 11.60 -18.62
CA ASP A 201 -8.54 10.33 -17.98
C ASP A 201 -7.05 10.28 -17.67
N ALA A 202 -6.70 10.37 -16.38
CA ALA A 202 -5.31 10.38 -15.94
C ALA A 202 -4.53 9.15 -16.43
N VAL A 203 -5.16 7.97 -16.49
CA VAL A 203 -4.49 6.73 -16.97
C VAL A 203 -4.03 6.89 -18.42
N THR A 204 -4.89 7.41 -19.31
CA THR A 204 -4.53 7.68 -20.71
C THR A 204 -3.45 8.76 -20.81
N GLU A 205 -3.60 9.84 -20.08
CA GLU A 205 -2.74 11.03 -20.21
C GLU A 205 -1.34 10.77 -19.68
N LEU A 206 -1.22 10.09 -18.54
CA LEU A 206 0.07 9.69 -17.96
C LEU A 206 0.80 8.68 -18.86
N ALA A 207 0.07 7.79 -19.55
CA ALA A 207 0.65 6.90 -20.54
C ALA A 207 1.21 7.66 -21.76
N LEU A 208 0.50 8.68 -22.24
CA LEU A 208 0.97 9.55 -23.33
C LEU A 208 2.19 10.38 -22.91
N ASP A 209 2.17 10.93 -21.70
CA ASP A 209 3.29 11.69 -21.13
C ASP A 209 4.54 10.81 -20.97
N PHE A 210 4.38 9.59 -20.43
CA PHE A 210 5.49 8.63 -20.32
C PHE A 210 6.13 8.34 -21.68
N MET A 211 5.34 8.05 -22.72
CA MET A 211 5.88 7.82 -24.06
C MET A 211 6.55 9.07 -24.64
N ALA A 212 5.99 10.26 -24.37
CA ALA A 212 6.55 11.52 -24.86
C ALA A 212 7.90 11.86 -24.24
N ASP A 213 8.05 11.58 -22.95
CA ASP A 213 9.27 11.85 -22.20
C ASP A 213 10.38 10.83 -22.51
N ASN A 214 10.01 9.60 -22.90
CA ASN A 214 10.96 8.49 -23.04
C ASN A 214 11.25 8.03 -24.49
N LYS A 215 10.61 8.60 -25.51
CA LYS A 215 10.79 8.19 -26.93
C LYS A 215 12.22 8.24 -27.49
N GLU A 216 13.14 8.94 -26.81
CA GLU A 216 14.57 8.97 -27.16
C GLU A 216 15.30 7.67 -26.75
N GLU A 217 14.70 6.85 -25.89
CA GLU A 217 15.19 5.56 -25.41
C GLU A 217 14.18 4.43 -25.78
N PRO A 218 14.59 3.15 -25.83
CA PRO A 218 13.63 2.05 -25.86
C PRO A 218 12.82 1.99 -24.57
N PHE A 219 11.51 1.86 -24.69
CA PHE A 219 10.63 1.81 -23.52
C PHE A 219 9.70 0.60 -23.52
N PHE A 220 9.35 0.17 -22.32
CA PHE A 220 8.28 -0.78 -22.04
C PHE A 220 7.22 -0.07 -21.19
N LEU A 221 6.02 0.12 -21.75
CA LEU A 221 4.89 0.69 -21.03
C LEU A 221 3.88 -0.40 -20.72
N TYR A 222 3.65 -0.67 -19.44
CA TYR A 222 2.55 -1.47 -18.95
C TYR A 222 1.40 -0.53 -18.51
N MET A 223 0.47 -0.29 -19.42
CA MET A 223 -0.73 0.52 -19.21
C MET A 223 -1.88 -0.39 -18.75
N ALA A 224 -1.97 -0.58 -17.44
CA ALA A 224 -2.96 -1.42 -16.80
C ALA A 224 -4.21 -0.61 -16.46
N HIS A 225 -5.20 -0.58 -17.35
CA HIS A 225 -6.41 0.19 -17.11
C HIS A 225 -7.21 -0.34 -15.91
N TRP A 226 -7.85 0.57 -15.17
CA TRP A 226 -8.92 0.22 -14.23
C TRP A 226 -10.27 -0.04 -14.92
N LEU A 227 -10.40 0.34 -16.20
CA LEU A 227 -11.57 0.03 -16.98
C LEU A 227 -11.48 -1.45 -17.38
N VAL A 228 -12.56 -2.23 -17.24
CA VAL A 228 -13.96 -1.84 -17.01
C VAL A 228 -14.48 -2.31 -15.63
N HIS A 229 -13.60 -2.40 -14.63
CA HIS A 229 -13.92 -2.91 -13.30
C HIS A 229 -14.90 -2.02 -12.53
N SER A 230 -15.67 -2.65 -11.65
CA SER A 230 -16.57 -1.97 -10.70
C SER A 230 -15.86 -0.91 -9.83
N PRO A 231 -16.55 0.15 -9.37
CA PRO A 231 -17.98 0.45 -9.59
C PRO A 231 -18.30 0.76 -11.05
N ILE A 232 -19.46 0.29 -11.53
CA ILE A 232 -19.86 0.47 -12.93
C ILE A 232 -20.44 1.86 -13.10
N GLN A 233 -19.71 2.75 -13.76
CA GLN A 233 -20.07 4.17 -13.81
C GLN A 233 -19.39 4.85 -15.00
N THR A 234 -19.87 6.02 -15.41
CA THR A 234 -19.16 6.84 -16.39
C THR A 234 -19.31 8.32 -16.09
N ARG A 235 -18.26 9.09 -16.38
CA ARG A 235 -18.28 10.55 -16.35
C ARG A 235 -18.67 11.16 -17.70
N ASP A 236 -18.73 10.34 -18.76
CA ASP A 236 -19.09 10.76 -20.10
C ASP A 236 -20.61 10.64 -20.31
N LEU A 237 -21.32 11.75 -20.07
CA LEU A 237 -22.76 11.83 -20.28
C LEU A 237 -23.18 11.54 -21.73
N ALA A 238 -22.34 11.90 -22.71
CA ALA A 238 -22.66 11.71 -24.13
C ALA A 238 -22.62 10.22 -24.50
N LEU A 239 -21.64 9.45 -24.01
CA LEU A 239 -21.62 7.99 -24.17
C LEU A 239 -22.74 7.31 -23.42
N LEU A 240 -23.03 7.74 -22.20
CA LEU A 240 -24.15 7.18 -21.45
C LEU A 240 -25.47 7.38 -22.21
N GLN A 241 -25.74 8.59 -22.68
CA GLN A 241 -26.93 8.91 -23.47
C GLN A 241 -26.97 8.09 -24.77
N TYR A 242 -25.82 7.94 -25.45
CA TYR A 242 -25.73 7.13 -26.66
C TYR A 242 -26.14 5.67 -26.43
N TYR A 243 -25.60 5.03 -25.40
CA TYR A 243 -25.94 3.64 -25.09
C TYR A 243 -27.35 3.48 -24.53
N CYS A 244 -27.86 4.45 -23.78
CA CYS A 244 -29.27 4.53 -23.41
C CYS A 244 -30.17 4.53 -24.66
N ASP A 245 -29.89 5.41 -25.62
CA ASP A 245 -30.67 5.51 -26.87
C ASP A 245 -30.56 4.23 -27.71
N LYS A 246 -29.36 3.65 -27.83
CA LYS A 246 -29.09 2.41 -28.57
C LYS A 246 -29.85 1.22 -27.98
N LEU A 247 -29.85 1.09 -26.66
CA LEU A 247 -30.53 0.01 -25.94
C LEU A 247 -32.04 0.28 -25.76
N GLY A 248 -32.52 1.49 -26.07
CA GLY A 248 -33.91 1.89 -25.82
C GLY A 248 -34.25 2.03 -24.33
N ILE A 249 -33.26 2.37 -23.51
CA ILE A 249 -33.37 2.53 -22.05
C ILE A 249 -33.36 4.04 -21.73
N PRO A 250 -34.26 4.55 -20.87
CA PRO A 250 -34.20 5.94 -20.43
C PRO A 250 -32.88 6.25 -19.74
N LEU A 251 -32.36 7.46 -19.92
CA LEU A 251 -31.22 7.94 -19.13
C LEU A 251 -31.53 7.79 -17.63
N PRO A 252 -30.70 7.07 -16.85
CA PRO A 252 -30.93 6.91 -15.43
C PRO A 252 -30.95 8.28 -14.72
N THR A 253 -31.82 8.42 -13.73
CA THR A 253 -32.00 9.66 -12.93
C THR A 253 -31.75 9.45 -11.45
N THR A 254 -31.25 8.27 -11.09
CA THR A 254 -30.92 7.85 -9.73
C THR A 254 -29.72 6.91 -9.80
N ASP A 255 -28.93 6.85 -8.74
CA ASP A 255 -27.85 5.87 -8.57
C ASP A 255 -28.36 4.44 -8.21
N ALA A 256 -29.32 3.94 -8.98
CA ALA A 256 -29.85 2.60 -8.79
C ALA A 256 -29.08 1.59 -9.65
N ASN A 257 -28.86 0.40 -9.11
CA ASN A 257 -28.28 -0.73 -9.85
C ASN A 257 -29.09 -1.05 -11.10
N ILE A 258 -28.41 -1.28 -12.22
CA ILE A 258 -29.05 -1.84 -13.41
C ILE A 258 -29.26 -3.33 -13.18
N THR A 259 -30.51 -3.79 -13.21
CA THR A 259 -30.85 -5.19 -12.90
C THR A 259 -31.39 -5.97 -14.11
N THR A 260 -31.38 -5.37 -15.30
CA THR A 260 -31.84 -6.01 -16.52
C THR A 260 -30.78 -7.04 -16.96
N PRO A 261 -31.15 -8.31 -17.23
CA PRO A 261 -30.21 -9.34 -17.67
C PRO A 261 -29.56 -9.03 -19.03
N GLY A 262 -28.46 -9.73 -19.33
CA GLY A 262 -27.73 -9.61 -20.60
C GLY A 262 -26.85 -8.36 -20.68
N GLN A 263 -26.28 -8.13 -21.85
CA GLN A 263 -25.49 -6.93 -22.18
C GLN A 263 -26.38 -5.68 -22.34
N THR A 264 -26.99 -5.24 -21.24
CA THR A 264 -28.00 -4.15 -21.23
C THR A 264 -27.65 -2.99 -20.31
N ASN A 265 -26.46 -2.98 -19.70
CA ASN A 265 -26.02 -1.91 -18.81
C ASN A 265 -25.40 -0.75 -19.61
N PRO A 266 -26.06 0.42 -19.74
CA PRO A 266 -25.54 1.53 -20.54
C PRO A 266 -24.31 2.21 -19.91
N TYR A 267 -24.14 2.12 -18.58
CA TYR A 267 -22.91 2.58 -17.92
C TYR A 267 -21.73 1.72 -18.34
N TYR A 268 -21.90 0.40 -18.37
CA TYR A 268 -20.86 -0.54 -18.80
C TYR A 268 -20.48 -0.33 -20.27
N GLY A 269 -21.46 -0.16 -21.16
CA GLY A 269 -21.21 0.18 -22.57
C GLY A 269 -20.40 1.49 -22.72
N ALA A 270 -20.70 2.50 -21.91
CA ALA A 270 -19.94 3.76 -21.91
C ALA A 270 -18.50 3.59 -21.38
N MET A 271 -18.27 2.71 -20.40
CA MET A 271 -16.94 2.35 -19.92
C MET A 271 -16.12 1.65 -21.02
N ILE A 272 -16.70 0.70 -21.75
CA ILE A 272 -16.04 0.00 -22.87
C ILE A 272 -15.67 0.99 -23.97
N ALA A 273 -16.57 1.90 -24.34
CA ALA A 273 -16.28 2.92 -25.34
C ALA A 273 -15.19 3.90 -24.88
N SER A 274 -15.08 4.18 -23.57
CA SER A 274 -14.01 5.01 -23.02
C SER A 274 -12.65 4.29 -23.08
N LEU A 275 -12.63 2.98 -22.81
CA LEU A 275 -11.44 2.14 -22.97
C LEU A 275 -10.99 2.08 -24.45
N ASP A 276 -11.93 1.88 -25.38
CA ASP A 276 -11.64 1.91 -26.82
C ASP A 276 -11.10 3.27 -27.28
N TRP A 277 -11.66 4.37 -26.77
CA TRP A 277 -11.14 5.72 -27.04
C TRP A 277 -9.72 5.91 -26.49
N SER A 278 -9.44 5.45 -25.27
CA SER A 278 -8.09 5.51 -24.69
C SER A 278 -7.07 4.75 -25.54
N LEU A 279 -7.43 3.55 -26.02
CA LEU A 279 -6.62 2.80 -26.99
C LEU A 279 -6.37 3.61 -28.27
N GLY A 280 -7.42 4.21 -28.83
CA GLY A 280 -7.32 5.06 -30.01
C GLY A 280 -6.30 6.19 -29.84
N ARG A 281 -6.33 6.87 -28.69
CA ARG A 281 -5.38 7.95 -28.38
C ARG A 281 -3.93 7.50 -28.33
N VAL A 282 -3.66 6.34 -27.71
CA VAL A 282 -2.31 5.76 -27.67
C VAL A 282 -1.84 5.42 -29.08
N VAL A 283 -2.69 4.77 -29.89
CA VAL A 283 -2.36 4.40 -31.27
C VAL A 283 -2.14 5.63 -32.16
N ASP A 284 -2.98 6.65 -32.04
CA ASP A 284 -2.84 7.90 -32.78
C ASP A 284 -1.54 8.62 -32.43
N TYR A 285 -1.21 8.71 -31.14
CA TYR A 285 0.08 9.27 -30.70
C TYR A 285 1.27 8.55 -31.35
N LEU A 286 1.26 7.21 -31.36
CA LEU A 286 2.32 6.40 -31.98
C LEU A 286 2.40 6.63 -33.50
N LYS A 287 1.27 6.79 -34.19
CA LYS A 287 1.20 7.03 -35.64
C LYS A 287 1.66 8.44 -36.02
N GLU A 288 1.44 9.42 -35.16
CA GLU A 288 1.77 10.82 -35.42
C GLU A 288 3.22 11.16 -35.03
N THR A 289 3.80 10.46 -34.06
CA THR A 289 5.12 10.78 -33.48
C THR A 289 6.26 10.09 -34.23
N ASP A 290 7.28 10.86 -34.63
CA ASP A 290 8.51 10.32 -35.21
C ASP A 290 9.34 9.56 -34.16
N ASP A 291 9.96 8.44 -34.53
CA ASP A 291 10.92 7.74 -33.70
C ASP A 291 12.34 8.32 -33.89
N PRO A 292 12.89 9.06 -32.90
CA PRO A 292 14.22 9.67 -33.03
C PRO A 292 15.34 8.63 -33.13
N ARG A 293 15.13 7.41 -32.62
CA ARG A 293 16.10 6.30 -32.65
C ARG A 293 16.12 5.61 -34.02
N ASN A 294 15.04 5.73 -34.79
CA ASN A 294 14.87 5.13 -36.11
C ASN A 294 14.46 6.20 -37.16
N PRO A 295 15.43 7.03 -37.64
CA PRO A 295 15.12 8.16 -38.51
C PRO A 295 14.31 7.81 -39.76
N GLY A 296 13.17 8.47 -39.92
CA GLY A 296 12.25 8.26 -41.05
C GLY A 296 11.12 7.27 -40.77
N LYS A 297 11.04 6.72 -39.56
CA LYS A 297 9.92 5.90 -39.10
C LYS A 297 9.11 6.63 -38.02
N LYS A 298 7.81 6.33 -37.95
CA LYS A 298 6.95 6.68 -36.81
C LYS A 298 7.14 5.68 -35.68
N LEU A 299 6.82 6.07 -34.43
CA LEU A 299 6.84 5.16 -33.29
C LEU A 299 5.95 3.93 -33.54
N PHE A 300 4.82 4.08 -34.21
CA PHE A 300 3.94 2.97 -34.58
C PHE A 300 4.65 1.89 -35.42
N GLU A 301 5.59 2.28 -36.29
CA GLU A 301 6.35 1.34 -37.14
C GLU A 301 7.50 0.64 -36.39
N THR A 302 7.74 1.01 -35.13
CA THR A 302 8.86 0.52 -34.30
C THR A 302 8.42 0.03 -32.92
N THR A 303 7.11 -0.07 -32.68
CA THR A 303 6.51 -0.42 -31.39
C THR A 303 5.64 -1.66 -31.53
N TYR A 304 5.84 -2.64 -30.66
CA TYR A 304 4.88 -3.73 -30.46
C TYR A 304 3.77 -3.26 -29.51
N ILE A 305 2.52 -3.51 -29.89
CA ILE A 305 1.34 -3.21 -29.07
C ILE A 305 0.63 -4.51 -28.75
N ILE A 306 0.40 -4.77 -27.46
CA ILE A 306 -0.43 -5.86 -26.97
C ILE A 306 -1.67 -5.22 -26.32
N PHE A 307 -2.87 -5.61 -26.77
CA PHE A 307 -4.13 -5.26 -26.12
C PHE A 307 -4.81 -6.53 -25.60
N SER A 308 -5.08 -6.60 -24.30
CA SER A 308 -5.84 -7.71 -23.71
C SER A 308 -6.51 -7.32 -22.37
N SER A 309 -7.05 -8.31 -21.64
CA SER A 309 -7.71 -8.17 -20.34
C SER A 309 -7.11 -9.15 -19.32
N ASP A 310 -7.17 -8.87 -18.03
CA ASP A 310 -6.63 -9.78 -17.00
C ASP A 310 -7.45 -11.04 -16.75
N ASN A 311 -8.76 -10.99 -16.99
CA ASN A 311 -9.66 -12.13 -16.93
C ASN A 311 -10.94 -11.85 -17.71
N GLY A 312 -11.81 -12.85 -17.78
CA GLY A 312 -13.14 -12.70 -18.37
C GLY A 312 -14.06 -11.74 -17.61
N GLY A 313 -15.20 -11.40 -18.23
CA GLY A 313 -16.09 -10.33 -17.78
C GLY A 313 -16.75 -10.65 -16.45
N ALA A 314 -16.89 -9.65 -15.57
CA ALA A 314 -17.69 -9.79 -14.36
C ALA A 314 -19.17 -9.61 -14.71
N GLU A 315 -19.99 -10.65 -14.61
CA GLU A 315 -21.41 -10.56 -15.00
C GLU A 315 -22.25 -9.77 -13.99
N VAL A 316 -21.94 -9.89 -12.69
CA VAL A 316 -22.74 -9.31 -11.60
C VAL A 316 -21.89 -8.76 -10.47
N HIS A 317 -22.34 -7.66 -9.86
CA HIS A 317 -21.80 -7.14 -8.60
C HIS A 317 -22.94 -6.72 -7.66
N GLY A 318 -23.07 -7.42 -6.53
CA GLY A 318 -24.21 -7.24 -5.63
C GLY A 318 -25.52 -7.61 -6.34
N THR A 319 -26.39 -6.61 -6.58
CA THR A 319 -27.62 -6.79 -7.37
C THR A 319 -27.53 -6.18 -8.77
N GLU A 320 -26.42 -5.55 -9.11
CA GLU A 320 -26.19 -4.97 -10.43
C GLU A 320 -25.77 -6.07 -11.42
N ILE A 321 -26.44 -6.10 -12.57
CA ILE A 321 -26.03 -6.84 -13.76
C ILE A 321 -25.13 -5.91 -14.58
N ILE A 322 -23.92 -6.38 -14.86
CA ILE A 322 -22.86 -5.60 -15.49
C ILE A 322 -22.80 -5.95 -16.99
N THR A 323 -22.52 -7.22 -17.28
CA THR A 323 -22.42 -7.77 -18.63
C THR A 323 -22.88 -9.23 -18.65
N ASP A 324 -22.75 -9.86 -19.82
CA ASP A 324 -23.02 -11.27 -20.07
C ASP A 324 -21.92 -11.80 -21.00
N ASN A 325 -21.28 -12.91 -20.63
CA ASN A 325 -20.22 -13.52 -21.43
C ASN A 325 -20.75 -14.54 -22.46
N TYR A 326 -22.08 -14.72 -22.55
CA TYR A 326 -22.72 -15.63 -23.49
C TYR A 326 -22.16 -15.45 -24.92
N PRO A 327 -21.84 -16.54 -25.65
CA PRO A 327 -22.15 -17.94 -25.34
C PRO A 327 -21.25 -18.59 -24.31
N LEU A 328 -20.19 -17.94 -23.83
CA LEU A 328 -19.32 -18.56 -22.83
C LEU A 328 -20.02 -18.62 -21.47
N ASP A 329 -19.80 -19.71 -20.73
CA ASP A 329 -20.41 -19.89 -19.41
C ASP A 329 -19.66 -19.09 -18.33
N LEU A 330 -20.45 -18.38 -17.51
CA LEU A 330 -20.02 -17.60 -16.35
C LEU A 330 -18.97 -16.53 -16.71
N GLY A 331 -18.17 -16.10 -15.74
CA GLY A 331 -17.29 -14.95 -15.87
C GLY A 331 -16.19 -14.94 -14.82
N LYS A 332 -15.68 -13.74 -14.52
CA LYS A 332 -14.68 -13.49 -13.47
C LYS A 332 -14.89 -14.39 -12.23
N THR A 333 -13.78 -14.91 -11.70
CA THR A 333 -13.67 -15.88 -10.58
C THR A 333 -14.12 -17.31 -10.90
N ASN A 334 -14.32 -17.65 -12.18
CA ASN A 334 -14.64 -19.00 -12.61
C ASN A 334 -13.65 -19.52 -13.66
N THR A 335 -13.22 -20.78 -13.54
CA THR A 335 -12.35 -21.45 -14.50
C THR A 335 -13.05 -21.88 -15.79
N LYS A 336 -14.37 -21.67 -15.90
CA LYS A 336 -15.15 -21.78 -17.16
C LYS A 336 -14.64 -20.82 -18.24
N GLU A 337 -15.00 -21.09 -19.49
CA GLU A 337 -14.52 -20.33 -20.66
C GLU A 337 -14.79 -18.84 -20.51
N GLY A 338 -15.94 -18.44 -19.94
CA GLY A 338 -16.31 -17.03 -19.77
C GLY A 338 -15.47 -16.29 -18.74
N GLY A 339 -14.81 -16.99 -17.81
CA GLY A 339 -13.89 -16.39 -16.83
C GLY A 339 -12.42 -16.38 -17.25
N LEU A 340 -12.03 -17.19 -18.23
CA LEU A 340 -10.65 -17.32 -18.69
C LEU A 340 -10.40 -16.68 -20.05
N ARG A 341 -11.35 -16.72 -20.99
CA ARG A 341 -11.14 -16.15 -22.32
C ARG A 341 -11.19 -14.62 -22.29
N THR A 342 -10.27 -14.01 -23.01
CA THR A 342 -10.10 -12.55 -23.07
C THR A 342 -9.94 -12.10 -24.52
N PRO A 343 -10.27 -10.84 -24.86
CA PRO A 343 -9.87 -10.28 -26.14
C PRO A 343 -8.34 -10.20 -26.23
N LEU A 344 -7.76 -10.45 -27.39
CA LEU A 344 -6.32 -10.30 -27.63
C LEU A 344 -6.04 -9.80 -29.04
N VAL A 345 -5.37 -8.65 -29.11
CA VAL A 345 -4.80 -8.13 -30.35
C VAL A 345 -3.31 -7.85 -30.14
N ILE A 346 -2.47 -8.32 -31.06
CA ILE A 346 -1.03 -8.05 -31.08
C ILE A 346 -0.66 -7.44 -32.43
N THR A 347 -0.04 -6.26 -32.43
CA THR A 347 0.47 -5.60 -33.65
C THR A 347 1.91 -5.13 -33.43
N GLY A 348 2.64 -4.91 -34.51
CA GLY A 348 3.99 -4.37 -34.48
C GLY A 348 4.86 -4.85 -35.63
N PRO A 349 6.16 -4.52 -35.61
CA PRO A 349 7.08 -4.82 -36.68
C PRO A 349 7.16 -6.32 -37.01
N GLY A 350 6.94 -6.66 -38.28
CA GLY A 350 7.09 -8.04 -38.77
C GLY A 350 5.94 -8.99 -38.40
N ILE A 351 4.92 -8.53 -37.67
CA ILE A 351 3.70 -9.30 -37.42
C ILE A 351 2.81 -9.30 -38.67
N VAL A 352 2.23 -10.44 -39.00
CA VAL A 352 1.30 -10.54 -40.14
C VAL A 352 0.01 -9.79 -39.81
N GLU A 353 -0.32 -8.81 -40.65
CA GLU A 353 -1.52 -7.97 -40.48
C GLU A 353 -2.82 -8.69 -40.90
N ASN A 354 -3.93 -8.22 -40.33
CA ASN A 354 -5.30 -8.65 -40.65
C ASN A 354 -5.48 -10.18 -40.58
N GLN A 355 -4.95 -10.80 -39.52
CA GLN A 355 -5.10 -12.22 -39.25
C GLN A 355 -6.01 -12.46 -38.04
N LEU A 356 -6.91 -13.44 -38.18
CA LEU A 356 -7.65 -14.02 -37.08
C LEU A 356 -7.16 -15.45 -36.89
N TYR A 357 -6.62 -15.74 -35.70
CA TYR A 357 -6.14 -17.05 -35.31
C TYR A 357 -7.08 -17.69 -34.30
N ASP A 358 -7.29 -18.99 -34.43
CA ASP A 358 -8.03 -19.82 -33.49
C ASP A 358 -7.12 -20.71 -32.62
N ASN A 359 -5.80 -20.54 -32.72
CA ASN A 359 -4.84 -21.24 -31.88
C ASN A 359 -4.95 -20.80 -30.40
N MET A 360 -4.67 -21.73 -29.48
CA MET A 360 -4.70 -21.44 -28.04
C MET A 360 -3.47 -20.63 -27.60
N VAL A 361 -3.73 -19.44 -27.08
CA VAL A 361 -2.72 -18.53 -26.52
C VAL A 361 -2.95 -18.36 -25.02
N SER A 362 -1.87 -18.32 -24.25
CA SER A 362 -1.90 -18.00 -22.82
C SER A 362 -1.26 -16.63 -22.58
N HIS A 363 -1.74 -15.86 -21.61
CA HIS A 363 -1.04 -14.63 -21.22
C HIS A 363 0.37 -14.87 -20.65
N LEU A 364 0.69 -16.10 -20.25
CA LEU A 364 2.05 -16.49 -19.88
C LEU A 364 3.03 -16.37 -21.06
N ASP A 365 2.52 -16.40 -22.30
CA ASP A 365 3.31 -16.30 -23.52
C ASP A 365 3.84 -14.88 -23.78
N PHE A 366 3.22 -13.85 -23.19
CA PHE A 366 3.62 -12.47 -23.44
C PHE A 366 5.05 -12.20 -22.94
N TYR A 367 5.43 -12.78 -21.80
CA TYR A 367 6.78 -12.64 -21.24
C TYR A 367 7.87 -13.13 -22.22
N PRO A 368 7.91 -14.42 -22.62
CA PRO A 368 8.94 -14.89 -23.56
C PRO A 368 8.82 -14.25 -24.94
N THR A 369 7.62 -13.85 -25.37
CA THR A 369 7.43 -13.12 -26.64
C THR A 369 8.11 -11.75 -26.60
N ILE A 370 7.93 -11.00 -25.50
CA ILE A 370 8.60 -9.72 -25.28
C ILE A 370 10.12 -9.92 -25.19
N MET A 371 10.58 -10.98 -24.53
CA MET A 371 12.02 -11.25 -24.47
C MET A 371 12.61 -11.46 -25.87
N GLU A 372 11.97 -12.27 -26.72
CA GLU A 372 12.45 -12.51 -28.09
C GLU A 372 12.42 -11.23 -28.96
N TRP A 373 11.37 -10.41 -28.85
CA TRP A 373 11.31 -9.13 -29.58
C TRP A 373 12.42 -8.15 -29.20
N THR A 374 12.85 -8.19 -27.95
CA THR A 374 13.83 -7.23 -27.40
C THR A 374 15.26 -7.78 -27.42
N GLY A 375 15.43 -9.07 -27.69
CA GLY A 375 16.70 -9.81 -27.56
C GLY A 375 17.10 -10.09 -26.11
N ALA A 376 16.15 -9.98 -25.17
CA ALA A 376 16.41 -10.23 -23.74
C ALA A 376 16.60 -11.72 -23.44
N ASP A 377 16.13 -12.61 -24.32
CA ASP A 377 16.34 -14.05 -24.28
C ASP A 377 17.79 -14.45 -24.61
N GLU A 378 18.53 -13.62 -25.34
CA GLU A 378 19.96 -13.83 -25.62
C GLU A 378 20.87 -13.21 -24.54
N HIS A 379 20.32 -12.46 -23.57
CA HIS A 379 21.10 -11.76 -22.57
C HIS A 379 21.58 -12.70 -21.45
N ALA A 380 22.87 -12.65 -21.10
CA ALA A 380 23.50 -13.59 -20.17
C ALA A 380 22.82 -13.62 -18.78
N ASP A 381 22.39 -12.46 -18.28
CA ASP A 381 21.75 -12.31 -16.96
C ASP A 381 20.34 -12.95 -16.90
N ASN A 382 19.75 -13.27 -18.06
CA ASN A 382 18.39 -13.83 -18.15
C ASN A 382 18.36 -15.36 -18.38
N THR A 383 19.52 -16.02 -18.38
CA THR A 383 19.61 -17.48 -18.67
C THR A 383 18.73 -18.31 -17.72
N ASP A 384 18.76 -18.00 -16.43
CA ASP A 384 17.99 -18.72 -15.41
C ASP A 384 16.48 -18.40 -15.50
N VAL A 385 16.12 -17.17 -15.89
CA VAL A 385 14.73 -16.75 -16.10
C VAL A 385 14.07 -17.61 -17.18
N ILE A 386 14.72 -17.71 -18.35
CA ILE A 386 14.19 -18.44 -19.52
C ILE A 386 13.91 -19.90 -19.18
N SER A 387 14.78 -20.53 -18.38
CA SER A 387 14.63 -21.93 -17.99
C SER A 387 13.43 -22.20 -17.06
N ASN A 388 12.83 -21.16 -16.50
CA ASN A 388 11.75 -21.24 -15.52
C ASN A 388 10.40 -20.69 -16.02
N LEU A 389 10.33 -20.18 -17.26
CA LEU A 389 9.09 -19.69 -17.87
C LEU A 389 8.14 -20.84 -18.23
N ASP A 390 6.84 -20.59 -18.13
CA ASP A 390 5.78 -21.54 -18.51
C ASP A 390 5.15 -21.23 -19.87
N GLY A 391 5.22 -19.98 -20.30
CA GLY A 391 4.80 -19.56 -21.63
C GLY A 391 5.84 -19.90 -22.69
N VAL A 392 5.45 -19.71 -23.96
CA VAL A 392 6.36 -19.78 -25.10
C VAL A 392 6.26 -18.51 -25.92
N SER A 393 7.33 -18.16 -26.63
CA SER A 393 7.26 -17.02 -27.53
C SER A 393 6.29 -17.29 -28.68
N LEU A 394 5.39 -16.34 -28.91
CA LEU A 394 4.48 -16.33 -30.04
C LEU A 394 5.14 -15.75 -31.30
N TYR A 395 6.32 -15.15 -31.20
CA TYR A 395 6.90 -14.40 -32.30
C TYR A 395 7.14 -15.23 -33.58
N PRO A 396 7.64 -16.49 -33.51
CA PRO A 396 7.80 -17.31 -34.71
C PRO A 396 6.47 -17.52 -35.44
N PHE A 397 5.38 -17.71 -34.70
CA PHE A 397 4.03 -17.87 -35.23
C PHE A 397 3.48 -16.54 -35.78
N LEU A 398 3.56 -15.45 -35.01
CA LEU A 398 3.08 -14.11 -35.37
C LEU A 398 3.78 -13.53 -36.60
N SER A 399 5.06 -13.87 -36.80
CA SER A 399 5.85 -13.47 -37.98
C SER A 399 5.62 -14.36 -39.21
N GLY A 400 4.85 -15.45 -39.06
CA GLY A 400 4.60 -16.43 -40.11
C GLY A 400 5.80 -17.31 -40.45
N THR A 401 6.82 -17.35 -39.58
CA THR A 401 7.98 -18.26 -39.74
C THR A 401 7.62 -19.69 -39.34
N GLU A 402 6.72 -19.85 -38.39
CA GLU A 402 6.09 -21.11 -37.99
C GLU A 402 4.58 -21.05 -38.26
N THR A 403 3.96 -22.20 -38.51
CA THR A 403 2.50 -22.30 -38.75
C THR A 403 1.72 -22.79 -37.53
N GLU A 404 2.43 -23.18 -36.48
CA GLU A 404 1.88 -23.76 -35.25
C GLU A 404 2.55 -23.08 -34.04
N ILE A 405 1.81 -22.89 -32.95
CA ILE A 405 2.38 -22.49 -31.66
C ILE A 405 2.95 -23.75 -31.03
N LYS A 406 4.24 -23.75 -30.70
CA LYS A 406 4.94 -24.92 -30.15
C LYS A 406 5.33 -24.73 -28.70
N ASN A 407 5.22 -25.79 -27.92
CA ASN A 407 5.75 -25.88 -26.56
C ASN A 407 7.28 -25.88 -26.57
N SER A 408 7.89 -25.77 -25.38
CA SER A 408 9.35 -25.81 -25.20
C SER A 408 10.02 -27.11 -25.66
N ASP A 409 9.25 -28.18 -25.87
CA ASP A 409 9.71 -29.47 -26.40
C ASP A 409 9.51 -29.63 -27.93
N ASP A 410 9.21 -28.54 -28.64
CA ASP A 410 8.96 -28.47 -30.09
C ASP A 410 7.69 -29.23 -30.56
N THR A 411 6.79 -29.58 -29.63
CA THR A 411 5.47 -30.14 -29.95
C THR A 411 4.43 -29.03 -30.13
N GLU A 412 3.45 -29.23 -31.01
CA GLU A 412 2.31 -28.32 -31.13
C GLU A 412 1.58 -28.19 -29.78
N ARG A 413 1.23 -26.95 -29.40
CA ARG A 413 0.44 -26.69 -28.21
C ARG A 413 -0.99 -27.19 -28.38
N THR A 414 -1.30 -28.26 -27.67
CA THR A 414 -2.67 -28.76 -27.54
C THR A 414 -3.26 -28.56 -26.15
N ASP A 415 -2.46 -28.14 -25.17
CA ASP A 415 -2.83 -28.17 -23.76
C ASP A 415 -2.59 -26.82 -23.06
N LEU A 416 -3.54 -26.38 -22.23
CA LEU A 416 -3.43 -25.25 -21.29
C LEU A 416 -4.05 -25.63 -19.92
N PHE A 417 -3.57 -25.03 -18.84
CA PHE A 417 -3.87 -25.47 -17.47
C PHE A 417 -4.14 -24.31 -16.51
N TRP A 418 -5.03 -24.53 -15.55
CA TRP A 418 -5.38 -23.58 -14.50
C TRP A 418 -5.61 -24.26 -13.16
N HIS A 419 -5.26 -23.56 -12.09
CA HIS A 419 -5.48 -23.98 -10.71
C HIS A 419 -6.05 -22.81 -9.92
N PHE A 420 -7.31 -22.89 -9.53
CA PHE A 420 -8.03 -21.83 -8.82
C PHE A 420 -8.85 -22.44 -7.67
N PRO A 421 -8.19 -22.84 -6.56
CA PRO A 421 -8.80 -23.54 -5.43
C PRO A 421 -9.60 -22.59 -4.50
N HIS A 422 -10.36 -21.66 -5.06
CA HIS A 422 -10.97 -20.52 -4.37
C HIS A 422 -12.47 -20.38 -4.63
N GLY A 423 -13.13 -19.53 -3.85
CA GLY A 423 -14.54 -19.22 -3.98
C GLY A 423 -15.46 -20.16 -3.20
N THR A 424 -16.64 -20.44 -3.75
CA THR A 424 -17.58 -21.40 -3.15
C THR A 424 -17.11 -22.83 -3.40
N ASP A 425 -17.69 -23.78 -2.66
CA ASP A 425 -17.40 -25.22 -2.82
C ASP A 425 -17.41 -25.70 -4.28
N ALA A 426 -18.36 -25.22 -5.09
CA ALA A 426 -18.49 -25.59 -6.51
C ALA A 426 -17.56 -24.81 -7.46
N ARG A 427 -16.99 -23.67 -7.05
CA ARG A 427 -16.07 -22.87 -7.88
C ARG A 427 -14.61 -23.30 -7.71
N SER A 428 -14.27 -23.81 -6.52
CA SER A 428 -12.93 -24.27 -6.21
C SER A 428 -12.56 -25.44 -7.10
N SER A 429 -11.65 -25.19 -8.06
CA SER A 429 -11.39 -26.14 -9.14
C SER A 429 -9.99 -25.98 -9.75
N SER A 430 -9.56 -27.04 -10.44
CA SER A 430 -8.48 -26.97 -11.44
C SER A 430 -9.01 -27.41 -12.79
N ALA A 431 -8.42 -26.91 -13.87
CA ALA A 431 -8.86 -27.22 -15.22
C ALA A 431 -7.68 -27.49 -16.16
N ILE A 432 -7.92 -28.36 -17.15
CA ILE A 432 -7.06 -28.53 -18.33
C ILE A 432 -7.92 -28.40 -19.59
N ARG A 433 -7.51 -27.54 -20.51
CA ARG A 433 -8.00 -27.52 -21.89
C ARG A 433 -7.04 -28.37 -22.71
N SER A 434 -7.51 -29.47 -23.31
CA SER A 434 -6.68 -30.39 -24.12
C SER A 434 -7.39 -30.73 -25.43
N GLY A 435 -6.78 -30.37 -26.56
CA GLY A 435 -7.29 -30.67 -27.91
C GLY A 435 -8.66 -30.03 -28.18
N ASN A 436 -9.73 -30.83 -28.17
CA ASN A 436 -11.12 -30.37 -28.34
C ASN A 436 -11.95 -30.35 -27.04
N TYR A 437 -11.33 -30.75 -25.93
CA TYR A 437 -12.01 -30.94 -24.66
C TYR A 437 -11.48 -30.02 -23.57
N LYS A 438 -12.30 -29.79 -22.54
CA LYS A 438 -11.88 -29.17 -21.28
C LYS A 438 -12.34 -30.05 -20.14
N LEU A 439 -11.44 -30.33 -19.19
CA LEU A 439 -11.68 -31.18 -18.02
C LEU A 439 -11.47 -30.34 -16.76
N TYR A 440 -12.39 -30.49 -15.81
CA TYR A 440 -12.33 -29.87 -14.49
C TYR A 440 -12.12 -30.94 -13.43
N LYS A 441 -11.31 -30.61 -12.41
CA LYS A 441 -11.31 -31.26 -11.10
C LYS A 441 -11.98 -30.30 -10.12
N ILE A 442 -13.15 -30.66 -9.62
CA ILE A 442 -13.89 -29.91 -8.60
C ILE A 442 -13.55 -30.50 -7.23
N TYR A 443 -13.30 -29.68 -6.21
CA TYR A 443 -12.73 -30.15 -4.92
C TYR A 443 -13.75 -30.53 -3.84
N VAL A 444 -15.02 -30.14 -3.98
CA VAL A 444 -16.06 -30.50 -3.00
C VAL A 444 -16.35 -32.01 -3.01
N ASP A 445 -16.86 -32.54 -1.88
CA ASP A 445 -17.36 -33.92 -1.74
C ASP A 445 -16.32 -35.01 -2.04
N GLY A 446 -15.07 -34.79 -1.64
CA GLY A 446 -13.96 -35.73 -1.87
C GLY A 446 -13.34 -35.62 -3.26
N GLY A 447 -13.84 -34.69 -4.08
CA GLY A 447 -13.33 -34.35 -5.40
C GLY A 447 -13.92 -35.22 -6.51
N TYR A 448 -14.29 -34.57 -7.62
CA TYR A 448 -14.82 -35.26 -8.81
C TYR A 448 -14.42 -34.52 -10.09
N TYR A 449 -14.71 -35.15 -11.22
CA TYR A 449 -14.34 -34.65 -12.55
C TYR A 449 -15.57 -34.37 -13.40
N GLU A 450 -15.51 -33.29 -14.18
CA GLU A 450 -16.45 -32.95 -15.25
C GLU A 450 -15.66 -32.69 -16.52
N ALA A 451 -16.20 -33.03 -17.69
CA ALA A 451 -15.53 -32.78 -18.96
C ALA A 451 -16.50 -32.28 -20.02
N TYR A 452 -16.05 -31.40 -20.91
CA TYR A 452 -16.86 -30.78 -21.96
C TYR A 452 -16.13 -30.86 -23.30
N LYS A 453 -16.86 -31.21 -24.37
CA LYS A 453 -16.32 -31.21 -25.74
C LYS A 453 -16.60 -29.86 -26.38
N LEU A 454 -15.66 -28.92 -26.30
CA LEU A 454 -15.86 -27.55 -26.78
C LEU A 454 -15.98 -27.49 -28.31
N TYR A 455 -15.18 -28.30 -29.02
CA TYR A 455 -15.07 -28.25 -30.48
C TYR A 455 -15.23 -29.62 -31.14
N ASN A 456 -15.72 -29.63 -32.37
CA ASN A 456 -15.71 -30.79 -33.25
C ASN A 456 -14.31 -31.03 -33.83
N ASP A 457 -14.10 -32.22 -34.40
CA ASP A 457 -12.81 -32.63 -34.96
C ASP A 457 -12.41 -31.80 -36.21
N ASP A 458 -13.36 -31.05 -36.79
CA ASP A 458 -13.15 -30.10 -37.87
C ASP A 458 -12.93 -28.66 -37.39
N GLY A 459 -12.85 -28.44 -36.09
CA GLY A 459 -12.65 -27.12 -35.46
C GLY A 459 -13.92 -26.30 -35.26
N SER A 460 -15.08 -26.75 -35.74
CA SER A 460 -16.35 -26.05 -35.51
C SER A 460 -16.81 -26.13 -34.04
N ASP A 461 -17.46 -25.08 -33.55
CA ASP A 461 -18.04 -25.04 -32.21
C ASP A 461 -18.98 -26.23 -31.96
N ASN A 462 -18.91 -26.82 -30.76
CA ASN A 462 -19.77 -27.90 -30.33
C ASN A 462 -20.51 -27.58 -29.02
N ASP A 463 -19.78 -27.17 -27.98
CA ASP A 463 -20.33 -26.84 -26.64
C ASP A 463 -19.37 -25.88 -25.92
N ILE A 464 -19.15 -24.69 -26.49
CA ILE A 464 -18.30 -23.64 -25.89
C ILE A 464 -18.99 -22.99 -24.68
N GLU A 465 -20.30 -23.19 -24.57
CA GLU A 465 -21.17 -22.89 -23.43
C GLU A 465 -20.97 -23.87 -22.26
N GLU A 466 -20.20 -24.94 -22.43
CA GLU A 466 -19.91 -25.93 -21.39
C GLU A 466 -21.17 -26.47 -20.68
N MET A 467 -22.23 -26.69 -21.46
CA MET A 467 -23.55 -27.05 -20.97
C MET A 467 -23.70 -28.56 -20.77
N PHE A 468 -22.99 -29.38 -21.55
CA PHE A 468 -23.16 -30.83 -21.60
C PHE A 468 -21.92 -31.56 -21.06
N ASP A 469 -21.98 -31.98 -19.80
CA ASP A 469 -20.93 -32.83 -19.23
C ASP A 469 -20.89 -34.20 -19.92
N VAL A 470 -19.74 -34.50 -20.51
CA VAL A 470 -19.44 -35.73 -21.25
C VAL A 470 -18.52 -36.68 -20.50
N ILE A 471 -18.16 -36.44 -19.23
CA ILE A 471 -17.19 -37.27 -18.47
C ILE A 471 -17.51 -38.77 -18.47
N ASP A 472 -18.80 -39.13 -18.46
CA ASP A 472 -19.27 -40.52 -18.48
C ASP A 472 -19.49 -41.11 -19.88
N THR A 473 -19.44 -40.27 -20.92
CA THR A 473 -19.74 -40.66 -22.31
C THR A 473 -18.56 -40.50 -23.27
N MET A 474 -17.55 -39.71 -22.90
CA MET A 474 -16.33 -39.52 -23.66
C MET A 474 -15.48 -40.79 -23.74
N ASP A 475 -14.54 -40.84 -24.69
CA ASP A 475 -13.63 -41.98 -24.83
C ASP A 475 -12.84 -42.22 -23.53
N ALA A 476 -12.83 -43.47 -23.07
CA ALA A 476 -12.25 -43.83 -21.78
C ALA A 476 -10.72 -43.67 -21.75
N SER A 477 -10.04 -43.82 -22.89
CA SER A 477 -8.58 -43.62 -22.97
C SER A 477 -8.26 -42.14 -22.85
N LEU A 478 -8.96 -41.30 -23.63
CA LEU A 478 -8.81 -39.84 -23.58
C LEU A 478 -9.13 -39.28 -22.19
N LYS A 479 -10.21 -39.76 -21.55
CA LYS A 479 -10.56 -39.36 -20.18
C LYS A 479 -9.42 -39.61 -19.20
N ASN A 480 -8.88 -40.83 -19.19
CA ASN A 480 -7.81 -41.21 -18.28
C ASN A 480 -6.51 -40.45 -18.58
N GLU A 481 -6.24 -40.17 -19.85
CA GLU A 481 -5.10 -39.35 -20.26
C GLU A 481 -5.22 -37.91 -19.74
N MET A 482 -6.35 -37.25 -19.95
CA MET A 482 -6.56 -35.87 -19.49
C MET A 482 -6.50 -35.77 -17.96
N ILE A 483 -7.12 -36.72 -17.24
CA ILE A 483 -7.02 -36.79 -15.78
C ILE A 483 -5.56 -36.95 -15.35
N LEU A 484 -4.82 -37.86 -15.99
CA LEU A 484 -3.42 -38.09 -15.67
C LEU A 484 -2.57 -36.85 -15.93
N LYS A 485 -2.77 -36.14 -17.06
CA LYS A 485 -2.08 -34.88 -17.38
C LYS A 485 -2.33 -33.82 -16.30
N LEU A 486 -3.59 -33.59 -15.94
CA LEU A 486 -3.96 -32.61 -14.92
C LEU A 486 -3.35 -32.96 -13.55
N GLU A 487 -3.50 -34.20 -13.08
CA GLU A 487 -2.97 -34.62 -11.78
C GLU A 487 -1.44 -34.62 -11.73
N THR A 488 -0.78 -34.96 -12.85
CA THR A 488 0.69 -34.89 -12.97
C THR A 488 1.15 -33.45 -12.84
N LEU A 489 0.54 -32.51 -13.58
CA LEU A 489 0.90 -31.10 -13.51
C LEU A 489 0.65 -30.52 -12.11
N LEU A 490 -0.47 -30.85 -11.47
CA LEU A 490 -0.75 -30.41 -10.11
C LEU A 490 0.30 -30.95 -9.11
N THR A 491 0.72 -32.20 -9.28
CA THR A 491 1.71 -32.85 -8.40
C THR A 491 3.12 -32.30 -8.62
N GLU A 492 3.59 -32.22 -9.86
CA GLU A 492 4.95 -31.76 -10.20
C GLU A 492 5.20 -30.30 -9.80
N ASN A 493 4.13 -29.52 -9.70
CA ASN A 493 4.21 -28.11 -9.33
C ASN A 493 3.76 -27.81 -7.89
N ASN A 494 3.64 -28.82 -7.04
CA ASN A 494 3.29 -28.68 -5.62
C ASN A 494 2.01 -27.85 -5.39
N ALA A 495 0.97 -28.09 -6.20
CA ALA A 495 -0.29 -27.36 -6.11
C ALA A 495 -0.90 -27.48 -4.71
N ARG A 496 -1.48 -26.38 -4.22
CA ARG A 496 -2.13 -26.32 -2.91
C ARG A 496 -3.61 -26.58 -3.06
N PHE A 497 -4.09 -27.65 -2.45
CA PHE A 497 -5.51 -28.01 -2.50
C PHE A 497 -6.30 -27.36 -1.36
N PRO A 498 -7.61 -27.15 -1.52
CA PRO A 498 -8.49 -26.84 -0.41
C PRO A 498 -8.46 -27.96 0.66
N VAL A 499 -8.70 -27.57 1.89
CA VAL A 499 -8.83 -28.44 3.06
C VAL A 499 -10.28 -28.46 3.53
N PHE A 500 -10.71 -29.51 4.21
CA PHE A 500 -12.06 -29.58 4.77
C PHE A 500 -12.22 -28.63 5.95
N ASN A 501 -13.42 -28.05 6.04
CA ASN A 501 -13.80 -27.13 7.08
C ASN A 501 -14.26 -27.89 8.34
N PRO A 502 -13.51 -27.86 9.46
CA PRO A 502 -13.94 -28.51 10.70
C PRO A 502 -15.19 -27.88 11.30
N ASP A 503 -15.48 -26.61 10.98
CA ASP A 503 -16.61 -25.83 11.50
C ASP A 503 -17.85 -25.88 10.58
N TYR A 504 -17.85 -26.76 9.57
CA TYR A 504 -19.02 -26.94 8.71
C TYR A 504 -20.24 -27.37 9.53
N ASN A 505 -21.36 -26.65 9.39
CA ASN A 505 -22.54 -26.82 10.23
C ASN A 505 -23.75 -27.49 9.52
N GLY A 506 -23.53 -28.03 8.32
CA GLY A 506 -24.52 -28.83 7.59
C GLY A 506 -24.53 -30.30 8.04
N ASP A 507 -24.81 -31.20 7.10
CA ASP A 507 -24.65 -32.64 7.36
C ASP A 507 -23.16 -32.94 7.62
N PRO A 508 -22.80 -33.55 8.76
CA PRO A 508 -21.41 -33.72 9.15
C PRO A 508 -20.58 -34.39 8.05
N LEU A 509 -19.39 -33.83 7.80
CA LEU A 509 -18.43 -34.41 6.89
C LEU A 509 -17.87 -35.71 7.49
N GLU A 510 -17.47 -36.64 6.63
CA GLU A 510 -16.79 -37.86 7.08
C GLU A 510 -15.55 -37.49 7.89
N ASN A 511 -15.40 -38.09 9.08
CA ASN A 511 -14.31 -37.87 10.03
C ASN A 511 -14.25 -36.48 10.69
N GLN A 512 -15.28 -35.64 10.54
CA GLN A 512 -15.34 -34.32 11.20
C GLN A 512 -15.33 -34.42 12.74
N ASP A 513 -15.82 -35.52 13.31
CA ASP A 513 -15.91 -35.76 14.76
C ASP A 513 -14.60 -36.19 15.41
N ILE A 514 -13.60 -36.55 14.62
CA ILE A 514 -12.26 -36.98 15.07
C ILE A 514 -11.16 -35.96 14.76
N VAL A 515 -11.51 -34.77 14.28
CA VAL A 515 -10.56 -33.69 14.03
C VAL A 515 -9.91 -33.27 15.36
N PRO A 516 -8.58 -33.30 15.47
CA PRO A 516 -7.90 -32.97 16.71
C PRO A 516 -7.94 -31.46 16.97
N SER A 517 -7.65 -31.05 18.20
CA SER A 517 -7.53 -29.63 18.58
C SER A 517 -6.15 -29.28 19.11
N VAL A 518 -5.73 -28.03 18.93
CA VAL A 518 -4.50 -27.52 19.54
C VAL A 518 -4.78 -27.17 21.00
N VAL A 519 -4.05 -27.81 21.91
CA VAL A 519 -4.15 -27.63 23.37
C VAL A 519 -3.39 -26.40 23.85
N SER A 520 -2.25 -26.10 23.24
CA SER A 520 -1.43 -24.93 23.60
C SER A 520 -0.55 -24.50 22.45
N THR A 521 -0.19 -23.22 22.42
CA THR A 521 0.81 -22.64 21.53
C THR A 521 1.70 -21.72 22.32
N VAL A 522 3.01 -21.95 22.24
CA VAL A 522 4.02 -21.28 23.07
C VAL A 522 5.17 -20.85 22.16
N PHE A 523 5.74 -19.68 22.40
CA PHE A 523 6.99 -19.25 21.79
C PHE A 523 8.08 -19.23 22.85
N ASP A 524 9.23 -19.84 22.56
CA ASP A 524 10.43 -19.81 23.40
C ASP A 524 11.40 -18.77 22.84
N ASP A 525 11.45 -17.59 23.48
CA ASP A 525 12.33 -16.47 23.11
C ASP A 525 13.81 -16.85 23.10
N ALA A 526 14.23 -17.77 23.98
CA ALA A 526 15.64 -18.13 24.11
C ALA A 526 16.13 -18.99 22.94
N THR A 527 15.23 -19.78 22.35
CA THR A 527 15.55 -20.63 21.20
C THR A 527 15.03 -20.08 19.88
N GLY A 528 14.10 -19.12 19.90
CA GLY A 528 13.39 -18.63 18.71
C GLY A 528 12.42 -19.67 18.14
N VAL A 529 11.88 -20.58 18.96
CA VAL A 529 11.07 -21.71 18.48
C VAL A 529 9.63 -21.57 18.98
N ALA A 530 8.67 -21.59 18.06
CA ALA A 530 7.26 -21.74 18.38
C ALA A 530 6.91 -23.23 18.48
N THR A 531 6.07 -23.59 19.43
CA THR A 531 5.60 -24.97 19.67
C THR A 531 4.09 -25.00 19.84
N ALA A 532 3.40 -25.84 19.06
CA ALA A 532 2.00 -26.21 19.27
C ALA A 532 1.90 -27.66 19.80
N THR A 533 1.06 -27.87 20.80
CA THR A 533 0.74 -29.22 21.30
C THR A 533 -0.69 -29.58 20.95
N VAL A 534 -0.90 -30.72 20.30
CA VAL A 534 -2.21 -31.21 19.83
C VAL A 534 -2.77 -32.26 20.80
N THR A 535 -4.09 -32.44 20.80
CA THR A 535 -4.76 -33.48 21.59
C THR A 535 -4.23 -34.88 21.29
N THR A 536 -4.27 -35.75 22.30
CA THR A 536 -3.84 -37.15 22.20
C THR A 536 -4.97 -38.10 22.58
N ASN A 537 -6.23 -37.73 22.30
CA ASN A 537 -7.34 -38.61 22.67
C ASN A 537 -7.31 -39.86 21.78
N ALA A 538 -7.72 -41.01 22.34
CA ALA A 538 -7.77 -42.24 21.58
C ALA A 538 -8.88 -42.13 20.51
N GLY A 539 -8.49 -42.05 19.24
CA GLY A 539 -9.41 -41.94 18.10
C GLY A 539 -9.27 -40.62 17.32
N ASP A 540 -8.57 -39.62 17.86
CA ASP A 540 -8.26 -38.39 17.12
C ASP A 540 -7.42 -38.70 15.88
N ALA A 541 -7.67 -37.98 14.80
CA ALA A 541 -6.89 -38.06 13.57
C ALA A 541 -5.45 -37.53 13.79
N VAL A 542 -4.50 -38.08 13.05
CA VAL A 542 -3.08 -37.66 13.12
C VAL A 542 -2.83 -36.43 12.24
N ILE A 543 -2.01 -35.48 12.71
CA ILE A 543 -1.55 -34.35 11.89
C ILE A 543 -0.57 -34.84 10.82
N GLU A 544 -0.87 -34.59 9.54
CA GLU A 544 -0.04 -34.97 8.40
C GLU A 544 0.85 -33.81 7.91
N LYS A 545 0.33 -32.58 7.90
CA LYS A 545 1.05 -31.38 7.46
C LYS A 545 0.95 -30.28 8.50
N ALA A 546 2.01 -29.48 8.61
CA ALA A 546 2.08 -28.41 9.58
C ALA A 546 2.88 -27.23 9.03
N TYR A 547 2.33 -26.04 9.21
CA TYR A 547 2.96 -24.78 8.88
C TYR A 547 2.82 -23.80 10.04
N LEU A 548 3.75 -22.88 10.12
CA LEU A 548 3.69 -21.72 10.97
C LEU A 548 3.44 -20.50 10.09
N LEU A 549 2.39 -19.76 10.36
CA LEU A 549 2.22 -18.41 9.84
C LEU A 549 2.80 -17.43 10.85
N TYR A 550 3.64 -16.50 10.40
CA TYR A 550 4.14 -15.38 11.19
C TYR A 550 3.78 -14.05 10.55
N ARG A 551 3.64 -13.00 11.33
CA ARG A 551 3.43 -11.63 10.82
C ARG A 551 4.58 -10.73 11.26
N ILE A 552 4.76 -9.63 10.55
CA ILE A 552 5.62 -8.51 10.94
C ILE A 552 4.73 -7.29 11.21
N GLU A 553 5.13 -6.38 12.12
CA GLU A 553 4.41 -5.12 12.29
C GLU A 553 4.69 -4.19 11.12
N GLU A 554 3.69 -3.94 10.29
CA GLU A 554 3.64 -2.79 9.40
C GLU A 554 2.42 -1.94 9.78
N VAL A 555 2.62 -0.63 9.77
CA VAL A 555 1.76 0.37 10.39
C VAL A 555 0.34 0.30 9.80
N ASP A 556 -0.66 0.27 10.69
CA ASP A 556 -2.12 0.19 10.46
C ASP A 556 -2.71 -1.25 10.40
N SER A 557 -3.36 -1.67 11.48
CA SER A 557 -3.66 -3.07 11.84
C SER A 557 -4.67 -3.81 10.94
N LYS A 558 -5.15 -3.21 9.85
CA LYS A 558 -6.18 -3.79 8.97
C LYS A 558 -5.61 -4.48 7.73
N GLU A 559 -4.30 -4.40 7.47
CA GLU A 559 -3.65 -4.95 6.28
C GLU A 559 -2.47 -5.88 6.62
N ILE A 560 -2.50 -6.51 7.79
CA ILE A 560 -1.42 -7.43 8.21
C ILE A 560 -1.36 -8.63 7.26
N GLU A 561 -0.21 -8.78 6.61
CA GLU A 561 0.17 -9.99 5.88
C GLU A 561 0.83 -11.00 6.82
N TRP A 562 0.36 -12.23 6.75
CA TRP A 562 1.00 -13.40 7.32
C TRP A 562 1.92 -14.04 6.29
N PHE A 563 3.04 -14.57 6.73
CA PHE A 563 4.06 -15.27 5.95
C PHE A 563 4.18 -16.69 6.47
N GLU A 564 4.35 -17.66 5.57
CA GLU A 564 4.33 -19.07 5.94
C GLU A 564 5.74 -19.68 5.99
N LEU A 565 5.95 -20.54 6.99
CA LEU A 565 7.12 -21.39 7.16
C LEU A 565 6.70 -22.85 7.37
N PRO A 566 7.49 -23.82 6.91
CA PRO A 566 7.26 -25.22 7.25
C PRO A 566 7.45 -25.46 8.76
N ALA A 567 6.63 -26.33 9.34
CA ALA A 567 6.78 -26.78 10.72
C ALA A 567 7.13 -28.27 10.79
N THR A 568 7.82 -28.67 11.86
CA THR A 568 8.22 -30.06 12.13
C THR A 568 7.19 -30.76 13.00
N ILE A 569 6.71 -31.92 12.55
CA ILE A 569 5.74 -32.75 13.29
C ILE A 569 6.48 -33.84 14.07
N ASN A 570 6.38 -33.80 15.41
CA ASN A 570 6.90 -34.81 16.32
C ASN A 570 5.76 -35.40 17.17
N SER A 571 5.00 -36.33 16.57
CA SER A 571 3.77 -36.87 17.17
C SER A 571 2.78 -35.75 17.48
N ASN A 572 2.43 -35.53 18.74
CA ASN A 572 1.48 -34.49 19.15
C ASN A 572 2.13 -33.13 19.45
N VAL A 573 3.43 -32.98 19.17
CA VAL A 573 4.18 -31.72 19.34
C VAL A 573 4.65 -31.25 17.98
N ILE A 574 4.30 -30.02 17.61
CA ILE A 574 4.67 -29.37 16.35
C ILE A 574 5.55 -28.17 16.68
N THR A 575 6.68 -28.02 15.99
CA THR A 575 7.64 -26.94 16.24
C THR A 575 8.05 -26.22 14.96
N ALA A 576 8.31 -24.92 15.02
CA ALA A 576 8.86 -24.15 13.91
C ALA A 576 9.84 -23.08 14.42
N ASP A 577 10.93 -22.87 13.68
CA ASP A 577 11.84 -21.76 13.90
C ASP A 577 11.16 -20.46 13.44
N VAL A 578 11.14 -19.45 14.30
CA VAL A 578 10.49 -18.17 14.04
C VAL A 578 11.54 -17.13 13.64
N PRO A 579 11.32 -16.37 12.56
CA PRO A 579 12.19 -15.25 12.19
C PRO A 579 12.23 -14.18 13.28
N GLU A 580 13.39 -13.59 13.51
CA GLU A 580 13.54 -12.52 14.52
C GLU A 580 12.59 -11.34 14.29
N VAL A 581 12.24 -11.04 13.03
CA VAL A 581 11.34 -9.92 12.70
C VAL A 581 9.86 -10.18 13.06
N ALA A 582 9.50 -11.42 13.44
CA ALA A 582 8.11 -11.78 13.69
C ALA A 582 7.55 -11.10 14.94
N THR A 583 6.34 -10.56 14.83
CA THR A 583 5.58 -9.93 15.93
C THR A 583 4.36 -10.75 16.35
N GLY A 584 4.10 -11.86 15.67
CA GLY A 584 3.07 -12.83 16.05
C GLY A 584 3.13 -14.07 15.18
N VAL A 585 2.61 -15.18 15.72
CA VAL A 585 2.58 -16.48 15.05
C VAL A 585 1.26 -17.23 15.29
N ILE A 586 0.91 -18.10 14.35
CA ILE A 586 -0.18 -19.07 14.45
C ILE A 586 0.19 -20.32 13.66
N PHE A 587 -0.10 -21.51 14.20
CA PHE A 587 0.06 -22.76 13.45
C PHE A 587 -1.19 -23.05 12.61
N THR A 588 -0.96 -23.41 11.35
CA THR A 588 -1.96 -23.97 10.44
C THR A 588 -1.55 -25.41 10.12
N LEU A 589 -2.37 -26.35 10.54
CA LEU A 589 -2.13 -27.78 10.45
C LEU A 589 -3.18 -28.44 9.57
N VAL A 590 -2.86 -29.59 9.00
CA VAL A 590 -3.79 -30.44 8.24
C VAL A 590 -3.69 -31.86 8.77
N ASP A 591 -4.83 -32.44 9.15
CA ASP A 591 -4.89 -33.84 9.59
C ASP A 591 -4.87 -34.84 8.41
N GLU A 592 -4.73 -36.12 8.72
CA GLU A 592 -4.72 -37.22 7.73
C GLU A 592 -6.03 -37.39 6.96
N ASN A 593 -7.10 -36.71 7.40
CA ASN A 593 -8.39 -36.65 6.72
C ASN A 593 -8.59 -35.33 5.95
N ASN A 594 -7.54 -34.52 5.82
CA ASN A 594 -7.50 -33.24 5.12
C ASN A 594 -8.32 -32.11 5.78
N PHE A 595 -8.62 -32.17 7.08
CA PHE A 595 -9.24 -31.05 7.81
C PHE A 595 -8.21 -30.02 8.25
N LEU A 596 -8.59 -28.73 8.17
CA LEU A 596 -7.82 -27.64 8.75
C LEU A 596 -7.87 -27.70 10.28
N VAL A 597 -6.71 -27.61 10.92
CA VAL A 597 -6.61 -27.43 12.38
C VAL A 597 -5.74 -26.20 12.65
N LYS A 598 -6.25 -25.27 13.46
CA LYS A 598 -5.54 -24.01 13.77
C LYS A 598 -5.21 -23.94 15.25
N SER A 599 -4.07 -23.33 15.57
CA SER A 599 -3.82 -22.87 16.94
C SER A 599 -4.50 -21.53 17.21
N GLU A 600 -4.48 -21.10 18.48
CA GLU A 600 -4.62 -19.68 18.79
C GLU A 600 -3.42 -18.91 18.22
N ALA A 601 -3.68 -17.68 17.76
CA ALA A 601 -2.62 -16.76 17.39
C ALA A 601 -2.00 -16.18 18.66
N ILE A 602 -0.67 -16.22 18.76
CA ILE A 602 0.08 -15.60 19.86
C ILE A 602 0.89 -14.43 19.32
N SER A 603 0.96 -13.34 20.10
CA SER A 603 1.86 -12.24 19.78
C SER A 603 3.25 -12.58 20.28
N ILE A 604 4.26 -12.36 19.43
CA ILE A 604 5.65 -12.52 19.82
C ILE A 604 6.16 -11.15 20.20
N PHE A 605 6.53 -11.05 21.47
CA PHE A 605 7.21 -9.87 21.96
C PHE A 605 8.70 -10.05 21.67
N ASN A 606 9.18 -9.51 20.55
CA ASN A 606 10.62 -9.39 20.37
C ASN A 606 11.08 -8.24 21.29
N PRO A 607 11.90 -8.48 22.35
CA PRO A 607 12.26 -7.45 23.30
C PRO A 607 12.78 -6.23 22.56
N HIS A 608 12.03 -5.14 22.66
CA HIS A 608 12.20 -3.94 21.84
C HIS A 608 13.67 -3.52 21.79
N LYS A 609 14.27 -3.64 20.60
CA LYS A 609 15.43 -2.84 20.25
C LYS A 609 15.01 -1.38 20.30
N ILE A 610 15.40 -0.66 21.35
CA ILE A 610 15.33 0.81 21.34
C ILE A 610 16.47 1.31 20.46
N THR A 611 16.19 1.47 19.16
CA THR A 611 17.11 2.10 18.20
C THR A 611 16.97 3.62 18.40
N LEU A 612 18.04 4.29 18.80
CA LEU A 612 18.07 5.76 18.77
C LEU A 612 18.20 6.17 17.31
N ALA A 613 17.27 6.98 16.77
CA ALA A 613 17.24 7.31 15.35
C ALA A 613 18.61 7.81 14.84
N ASN A 614 19.03 7.33 13.66
CA ASN A 614 20.31 7.63 12.99
C ASN A 614 20.57 9.11 12.65
N SER A 615 19.73 10.05 13.10
CA SER A 615 19.78 11.47 12.79
C SER A 615 20.23 12.37 13.96
N VAL A 616 20.85 11.81 15.01
CA VAL A 616 21.42 12.62 16.09
C VAL A 616 22.64 13.42 15.57
N GLY A 617 22.46 14.74 15.47
CA GLY A 617 23.43 15.70 14.94
C GLY A 617 24.76 15.69 15.69
N GLU A 618 25.84 15.92 14.96
CA GLU A 618 27.18 16.07 15.52
C GLU A 618 27.29 17.37 16.34
N GLN A 619 27.64 17.29 17.63
CA GLN A 619 28.10 18.46 18.40
C GLN A 619 29.62 18.47 18.52
N SER A 620 30.19 19.67 18.46
CA SER A 620 31.62 19.88 18.70
C SER A 620 31.82 20.26 20.17
N PHE A 621 32.79 19.65 20.86
CA PHE A 621 33.17 20.02 22.24
C PHE A 621 33.36 21.53 22.36
N LYS A 622 32.54 22.17 23.18
CA LYS A 622 32.77 23.52 23.66
C LYS A 622 32.68 23.50 25.18
N VAL A 623 33.79 23.80 25.83
CA VAL A 623 33.84 24.05 27.28
C VAL A 623 33.25 25.43 27.53
N VAL A 624 31.94 25.53 27.67
CA VAL A 624 31.23 26.70 28.21
C VAL A 624 29.93 26.23 28.88
N ASP A 625 29.60 26.82 30.03
CA ASP A 625 28.47 26.52 30.91
C ASP A 625 27.10 26.79 30.27
N GLU A 626 26.71 26.03 29.25
CA GLU A 626 25.40 26.14 28.61
C GLU A 626 24.73 24.77 28.44
N TYR A 627 23.49 24.70 28.92
CA TYR A 627 22.61 23.53 28.82
C TYR A 627 22.09 23.39 27.39
N ALA A 628 22.25 22.22 26.78
CA ALA A 628 21.60 21.86 25.53
C ALA A 628 20.62 20.70 25.78
N GLU A 629 19.34 20.94 25.55
CA GLU A 629 18.28 19.92 25.55
C GLU A 629 18.09 19.45 24.11
N LEU A 630 18.13 18.13 23.88
CA LEU A 630 18.00 17.53 22.55
C LEU A 630 16.67 16.78 22.45
N ILE A 631 15.86 17.12 21.45
CA ILE A 631 14.54 16.51 21.19
C ILE A 631 14.70 15.48 20.07
N GLY A 632 14.27 14.24 20.31
CA GLY A 632 14.25 13.18 19.29
C GLY A 632 13.15 12.14 19.56
N ASN A 633 12.45 11.74 18.49
CA ASN A 633 11.31 10.81 18.51
C ASN A 633 11.76 9.33 18.50
N THR A 634 11.06 8.49 19.26
CA THR A 634 10.83 7.08 18.90
C THR A 634 9.48 6.63 19.49
N THR A 635 8.55 6.17 18.65
CA THR A 635 7.30 5.49 19.03
C THR A 635 7.60 4.00 19.26
N ILE A 636 6.99 3.31 20.23
CA ILE A 636 5.54 3.14 20.43
C ILE A 636 5.11 3.65 21.83
N GLY A 637 4.18 4.62 21.88
CA GLY A 637 3.40 4.90 23.10
C GLY A 637 3.53 6.28 23.76
N GLY A 638 4.58 7.05 23.49
CA GLY A 638 4.66 8.46 23.88
C GLY A 638 5.21 8.74 25.31
N THR A 639 6.15 9.69 25.35
CA THR A 639 6.83 10.33 26.50
C THR A 639 7.90 9.54 27.27
N ALA A 640 9.13 9.59 26.75
CA ALA A 640 10.37 9.46 27.52
C ALA A 640 11.40 10.51 27.04
N TYR A 641 12.20 11.07 27.95
CA TYR A 641 13.22 12.10 27.69
C TYR A 641 14.61 11.59 28.08
N LEU A 642 15.66 11.93 27.33
CA LEU A 642 17.06 11.63 27.68
C LEU A 642 17.81 12.93 27.97
N GLN A 643 18.41 13.07 29.15
CA GLN A 643 19.11 14.30 29.57
C GLN A 643 20.63 14.07 29.61
N ALA A 644 21.39 14.75 28.77
CA ALA A 644 22.84 14.75 28.85
C ALA A 644 23.32 15.89 29.76
N ARG A 645 24.20 15.59 30.72
CA ARG A 645 24.86 16.60 31.56
C ARG A 645 26.35 16.31 31.63
N THR A 646 27.15 17.33 31.40
CA THR A 646 28.54 17.35 31.84
C THR A 646 28.57 17.95 33.25
N GLU A 647 29.11 17.23 34.22
CA GLU A 647 29.69 17.83 35.43
C GLU A 647 31.17 17.44 35.44
N GLU A 648 32.03 18.44 35.34
CA GLU A 648 33.49 18.33 35.52
C GLU A 648 34.17 17.12 34.84
N GLY A 649 34.30 17.12 33.50
CA GLY A 649 35.40 16.33 32.88
C GLY A 649 35.17 15.59 31.56
N GLY A 650 33.98 15.57 30.96
CA GLY A 650 33.81 15.10 29.57
C GLY A 650 32.37 14.85 29.11
N ASP A 651 32.20 14.55 27.81
CA ASP A 651 30.91 14.31 27.13
C ASP A 651 30.27 12.98 27.56
N GLY A 652 28.96 12.97 27.81
CA GLY A 652 28.24 11.82 28.37
C GLY A 652 26.71 11.94 28.35
N ALA A 653 26.00 10.88 28.75
CA ALA A 653 24.54 10.83 28.85
C ALA A 653 24.11 10.28 30.22
N LYS A 654 23.02 10.80 30.78
CA LYS A 654 22.43 10.31 32.05
C LYS A 654 20.94 10.00 31.85
N PHE A 655 20.50 8.85 32.34
CA PHE A 655 19.09 8.45 32.26
C PHE A 655 18.72 7.54 33.42
N TYR A 656 17.42 7.44 33.72
CA TYR A 656 16.91 6.58 34.78
C TYR A 656 16.05 5.46 34.20
N VAL A 657 16.20 4.27 34.75
CA VAL A 657 15.50 3.06 34.31
C VAL A 657 14.79 2.42 35.52
N LYS A 658 13.52 2.06 35.37
CA LYS A 658 12.72 1.37 36.40
C LYS A 658 11.79 0.33 35.77
N ALA A 659 11.48 -0.73 36.51
CA ALA A 659 10.47 -1.71 36.12
C ALA A 659 9.06 -1.09 36.19
N PRO A 660 8.18 -1.40 35.22
CA PRO A 660 6.76 -1.04 35.28
C PRO A 660 6.08 -1.54 36.57
N ALA A 661 4.97 -0.93 36.96
CA ALA A 661 4.30 -1.20 38.25
C ALA A 661 3.76 -2.65 38.36
N ASP A 662 3.57 -3.31 37.24
CA ASP A 662 3.12 -4.70 37.06
C ASP A 662 4.29 -5.69 36.89
N VAL A 663 5.54 -5.21 36.88
CA VAL A 663 6.76 -6.01 36.68
C VAL A 663 7.64 -5.93 37.93
N GLU A 664 8.00 -7.09 38.50
CA GLU A 664 8.83 -7.13 39.72
C GLU A 664 10.27 -6.67 39.44
N THR A 665 10.85 -7.12 38.32
CA THR A 665 12.21 -6.76 37.89
C THR A 665 12.36 -6.78 36.36
N ILE A 666 13.23 -5.92 35.81
CA ILE A 666 13.77 -5.98 34.44
C ILE A 666 15.29 -6.08 34.51
N THR A 667 15.94 -6.81 33.61
CA THR A 667 17.41 -6.92 33.59
C THR A 667 17.96 -6.31 32.30
N CYS A 668 19.02 -5.50 32.36
CA CYS A 668 19.79 -5.05 31.20
C CYS A 668 21.04 -5.91 31.11
N ASP A 669 21.09 -6.82 30.13
CA ASP A 669 22.22 -7.73 29.97
C ASP A 669 23.43 -7.07 29.29
N LYS A 670 23.22 -6.01 28.51
CA LYS A 670 24.23 -5.38 27.66
C LYS A 670 23.86 -3.95 27.31
N ILE A 671 24.85 -3.05 27.31
CA ILE A 671 24.77 -1.70 26.73
C ILE A 671 25.75 -1.66 25.55
N THR A 672 25.35 -1.09 24.41
CA THR A 672 26.24 -0.88 23.27
C THR A 672 26.50 0.60 23.08
N LEU A 673 27.74 1.01 22.81
CA LEU A 673 28.09 2.41 22.56
C LEU A 673 28.87 2.53 21.25
N GLY A 674 28.65 3.61 20.50
CA GLY A 674 29.50 4.01 19.38
C GLY A 674 30.42 5.16 19.77
N ILE A 675 31.65 5.17 19.28
CA ILE A 675 32.59 6.30 19.48
C ILE A 675 33.20 6.65 18.13
N ILE A 676 33.18 7.94 17.75
CA ILE A 676 33.79 8.43 16.51
C ILE A 676 34.96 9.35 16.89
N SER A 677 36.19 8.93 16.58
CA SER A 677 37.40 9.73 16.85
C SER A 677 38.49 9.39 15.83
N GLN A 678 39.58 10.17 15.78
CA GLN A 678 40.63 9.95 14.78
C GLN A 678 41.40 8.66 15.06
N SER A 679 41.87 8.00 14.01
CA SER A 679 42.77 6.85 14.11
C SER A 679 43.96 7.19 15.01
N GLY A 680 44.11 6.46 16.11
CA GLY A 680 45.13 6.69 17.13
C GLY A 680 44.67 7.47 18.36
N ASP A 681 43.46 8.05 18.37
CA ASP A 681 42.86 8.65 19.56
C ASP A 681 42.58 7.57 20.61
N THR A 682 42.84 7.88 21.87
CA THR A 682 42.46 7.03 23.00
C THR A 682 41.43 7.73 23.86
N VAL A 683 40.25 7.13 24.00
CA VAL A 683 39.09 7.62 24.75
C VAL A 683 38.85 6.71 25.95
N ASN A 684 38.79 7.26 27.16
CA ASN A 684 38.35 6.52 28.35
C ASN A 684 36.90 6.87 28.67
N VAL A 685 36.08 5.86 28.96
CA VAL A 685 34.65 6.01 29.23
C VAL A 685 34.30 5.24 30.50
N ASP A 686 33.58 5.90 31.41
CA ASP A 686 32.98 5.31 32.59
C ASP A 686 31.48 5.16 32.37
N ILE A 687 30.94 3.97 32.62
CA ILE A 687 29.51 3.76 32.79
C ILE A 687 29.23 3.53 34.26
N ILE A 688 28.39 4.38 34.85
CA ILE A 688 28.01 4.35 36.25
C ILE A 688 26.56 3.91 36.33
N ILE A 689 26.29 2.83 37.04
CA ILE A 689 24.94 2.31 37.24
C ILE A 689 24.70 2.20 38.74
N ASP A 690 23.76 2.99 39.26
CA ASP A 690 23.40 3.00 40.70
C ASP A 690 24.64 3.18 41.62
N GLY A 691 25.61 3.98 41.17
CA GLY A 691 26.87 4.25 41.88
C GLY A 691 27.99 3.24 41.66
N GLU A 692 27.77 2.14 40.92
CA GLU A 692 28.84 1.23 40.50
C GLU A 692 29.43 1.67 39.16
N THR A 693 30.72 2.03 39.16
CA THR A 693 31.43 2.48 37.96
C THR A 693 32.13 1.32 37.25
N GLN A 694 31.91 1.22 35.94
CA GLN A 694 32.64 0.34 35.03
C GLN A 694 33.37 1.20 33.99
N SER A 695 34.70 1.16 34.00
CA SER A 695 35.55 1.95 33.09
C SER A 695 36.06 1.11 31.93
N PHE A 696 36.13 1.69 30.74
CA PHE A 696 36.82 1.09 29.59
C PHE A 696 37.64 2.12 28.82
N THR A 697 38.64 1.61 28.09
CA THR A 697 39.50 2.40 27.21
C THR A 697 39.29 1.96 25.78
N TYR A 698 38.92 2.89 24.92
CA TYR A 698 38.78 2.72 23.48
C TYR A 698 39.95 3.39 22.75
N VAL A 699 40.53 2.73 21.75
CA VAL A 699 41.54 3.33 20.87
C VAL A 699 41.00 3.27 19.45
N SER A 700 40.74 4.43 18.84
CA SER A 700 40.19 4.48 17.50
C SER A 700 41.17 3.95 16.47
N THR A 701 40.69 3.09 15.58
CA THR A 701 41.49 2.50 14.51
C THR A 701 41.32 3.21 13.17
N ASN A 702 40.25 3.98 12.98
CA ASN A 702 39.97 4.75 11.76
C ASN A 702 39.10 5.98 12.05
N ASN A 703 39.05 6.92 11.11
CA ASN A 703 38.48 8.25 11.38
C ASN A 703 36.93 8.30 11.37
N ASN A 704 36.21 7.27 10.90
CA ASN A 704 34.81 7.41 10.45
C ASN A 704 33.87 6.23 10.77
N THR A 705 34.28 5.17 11.45
CA THR A 705 33.35 4.08 11.84
C THR A 705 33.15 4.05 13.34
N ALA A 706 31.89 4.02 13.78
CA ALA A 706 31.56 3.69 15.16
C ALA A 706 31.99 2.24 15.46
N GLU A 707 32.83 2.04 16.48
CA GLU A 707 33.12 0.71 17.01
C GLU A 707 32.22 0.44 18.23
N LEU A 708 31.58 -0.73 18.24
CA LEU A 708 30.61 -1.15 19.25
C LEU A 708 31.33 -1.72 20.48
N PHE A 709 30.97 -1.24 21.66
CA PHE A 709 31.44 -1.82 22.94
C PHE A 709 30.33 -2.63 23.61
N GLU A 710 30.65 -3.79 24.22
CA GLU A 710 29.66 -4.65 24.87
C GLU A 710 30.00 -4.89 26.36
N PHE A 711 29.02 -4.76 27.25
CA PHE A 711 29.16 -5.14 28.66
C PHE A 711 28.78 -6.60 28.88
N ASN A 712 29.50 -7.28 29.79
CA ASN A 712 29.29 -8.69 30.14
C ASN A 712 28.60 -8.88 31.51
N THR A 713 28.09 -7.81 32.14
CA THR A 713 27.51 -7.88 33.49
C THR A 713 26.06 -7.38 33.47
N PRO A 714 25.08 -8.29 33.59
CA PRO A 714 23.68 -7.94 33.69
C PRO A 714 23.37 -7.04 34.89
N VAL A 715 22.48 -6.07 34.71
CA VAL A 715 22.00 -5.18 35.77
C VAL A 715 20.49 -5.31 35.91
N THR A 716 20.02 -5.65 37.11
CA THR A 716 18.59 -5.73 37.41
C THR A 716 18.04 -4.40 37.95
N PHE A 717 16.99 -3.91 37.29
CA PHE A 717 16.13 -2.79 37.67
C PHE A 717 14.86 -3.33 38.31
N THR A 718 14.38 -2.63 39.33
CA THR A 718 13.13 -2.93 40.04
C THR A 718 12.17 -1.76 39.84
N GLN A 719 11.02 -1.75 40.52
CA GLN A 719 10.08 -0.62 40.46
C GLN A 719 10.63 0.71 41.01
N SER A 720 11.79 0.70 41.67
CA SER A 720 12.55 1.91 41.99
C SER A 720 13.49 2.27 40.84
N SER A 721 13.44 3.53 40.40
CA SER A 721 14.34 4.07 39.39
C SER A 721 15.80 3.95 39.81
N LYS A 722 16.62 3.37 38.93
CA LYS A 722 18.09 3.40 39.04
C LYS A 722 18.67 4.30 37.96
N GLU A 723 19.74 4.99 38.34
CA GLU A 723 20.50 5.85 37.45
C GLU A 723 21.46 5.05 36.58
N ILE A 724 21.56 5.42 35.30
CA ILE A 724 22.62 5.03 34.38
C ILE A 724 23.28 6.31 33.87
N GLN A 725 24.59 6.38 33.99
CA GLN A 725 25.41 7.48 33.50
C GLN A 725 26.50 6.92 32.59
N VAL A 726 26.72 7.50 31.43
CA VAL A 726 27.86 7.23 30.56
C VAL A 726 28.66 8.50 30.47
N ILE A 727 29.93 8.48 30.84
CA ILE A 727 30.79 9.67 30.87
C ILE A 727 32.10 9.35 30.19
N THR A 728 32.52 10.18 29.25
CA THR A 728 33.89 10.15 28.75
C THR A 728 34.81 10.80 29.80
N THR A 729 35.76 10.06 30.35
CA THR A 729 36.62 10.55 31.45
C THR A 729 37.95 11.13 30.98
N SER A 730 38.44 10.77 29.79
CA SER A 730 39.58 11.44 29.17
C SER A 730 39.74 11.11 27.69
N LEU A 731 40.44 12.00 26.99
CA LEU A 731 40.91 11.82 25.62
C LEU A 731 42.43 12.10 25.56
N SER A 732 43.16 11.33 24.76
CA SER A 732 44.54 11.64 24.39
C SER A 732 44.82 11.38 22.90
N ASN A 733 45.81 12.11 22.34
CA ASN A 733 46.29 12.13 20.94
C ASN A 733 45.63 13.08 19.93
N SER A 734 44.69 13.95 20.32
CA SER A 734 44.08 14.86 19.33
C SER A 734 44.99 16.07 19.01
N GLU A 735 45.63 16.02 17.84
CA GLU A 735 46.43 17.12 17.27
C GLU A 735 45.51 18.31 16.88
N GLU A 736 45.05 19.07 17.88
CA GLU A 736 44.25 20.30 17.76
C GLU A 736 42.83 20.16 17.16
N LEU A 737 42.33 18.93 16.96
CA LEU A 737 40.93 18.68 16.63
C LEU A 737 40.16 18.14 17.83
N THR A 738 38.89 18.51 17.89
CA THR A 738 37.95 18.17 18.95
C THR A 738 37.26 16.82 18.63
N PRO A 739 37.37 15.77 19.47
CA PRO A 739 36.68 14.49 19.23
C PRO A 739 35.16 14.65 19.37
N ARG A 740 34.39 13.69 18.85
CA ARG A 740 32.92 13.67 18.91
C ARG A 740 32.41 12.30 19.36
N VAL A 741 31.84 12.21 20.55
CA VAL A 741 31.21 10.95 21.01
C VAL A 741 29.77 10.90 20.50
N ARG A 742 29.37 9.80 19.85
CA ARG A 742 28.01 9.60 19.33
C ARG A 742 27.41 8.34 19.94
N PHE A 743 26.33 8.48 20.71
CA PHE A 743 25.49 7.34 21.07
C PHE A 743 24.76 6.86 19.81
N VAL A 744 25.01 5.61 19.41
CA VAL A 744 24.42 5.03 18.19
C VAL A 744 23.18 4.23 18.53
N ASP A 745 23.22 3.38 19.56
CA ASP A 745 22.09 2.55 20.00
C ASP A 745 22.18 2.30 21.52
N LEU A 746 21.05 2.08 22.21
CA LEU A 746 21.01 1.56 23.57
C LEU A 746 20.11 0.31 23.58
N PHE A 747 20.68 -0.87 23.80
CA PHE A 747 19.94 -2.13 23.76
C PHE A 747 19.47 -2.53 25.17
N PHE A 748 18.20 -2.89 25.33
CA PHE A 748 17.65 -3.48 26.56
C PHE A 748 17.04 -4.84 26.21
N ASN A 749 17.63 -5.92 26.71
CA ASN A 749 17.04 -7.26 26.59
C ASN A 749 16.15 -7.53 27.81
N VAL A 750 14.84 -7.48 27.66
CA VAL A 750 13.93 -7.89 28.73
C VAL A 750 13.73 -9.40 28.67
N SER A 751 14.47 -10.14 29.49
CA SER A 751 14.25 -11.58 29.64
C SER A 751 13.20 -11.87 30.73
N GLY A 752 12.19 -12.69 30.40
CA GLY A 752 11.27 -13.27 31.38
C GLY A 752 9.88 -12.64 31.53
N ALA A 753 9.44 -11.78 30.61
CA ALA A 753 8.06 -11.30 30.57
C ALA A 753 7.19 -12.24 29.73
N THR A 754 6.16 -12.83 30.35
CA THR A 754 5.24 -13.78 29.69
C THR A 754 4.05 -13.11 28.99
N GLU A 755 3.99 -11.77 29.01
CA GLU A 755 2.95 -10.93 28.41
C GLU A 755 3.64 -9.72 27.76
N PRO A 756 3.06 -9.10 26.71
CA PRO A 756 3.63 -7.91 26.09
C PRO A 756 3.83 -6.85 27.16
N LEU A 757 5.10 -6.51 27.41
CA LEU A 757 5.45 -5.36 28.22
C LEU A 757 5.02 -4.13 27.43
N HIS A 758 3.88 -3.57 27.80
CA HIS A 758 3.58 -2.20 27.47
C HIS A 758 4.62 -1.35 28.21
N GLU A 759 5.71 -1.00 27.51
CA GLU A 759 6.61 0.13 27.82
C GLU A 759 7.73 -0.10 28.85
N ILE A 760 9.00 0.00 28.42
CA ILE A 760 10.11 0.32 29.32
C ILE A 760 10.04 1.83 29.59
N THR A 761 9.50 2.23 30.74
CA THR A 761 9.39 3.66 31.07
C THR A 761 10.74 4.21 31.56
N LEU A 762 11.48 4.88 30.68
CA LEU A 762 12.56 5.78 31.06
C LEU A 762 11.94 7.00 31.76
N ASN A 763 11.95 7.03 33.09
CA ASN A 763 11.29 8.09 33.86
C ASN A 763 12.25 9.27 34.08
N SER A 764 11.83 10.48 33.70
CA SER A 764 12.43 11.75 34.14
C SER A 764 11.81 12.26 35.45
N SER A 765 11.34 11.38 36.34
CA SER A 765 10.42 11.75 37.41
C SER A 765 11.01 12.54 38.60
N ASP A 766 12.08 13.31 38.39
CA ASP A 766 12.54 14.39 39.27
C ASP A 766 12.89 15.65 38.45
N LEU A 767 11.92 16.13 37.67
CA LEU A 767 11.81 17.52 37.21
C LEU A 767 10.31 17.86 37.35
N GLU A 768 9.82 18.58 38.36
CA GLU A 768 10.32 19.88 38.83
C GLU A 768 10.97 20.68 37.70
N GLN A 769 10.14 21.16 36.78
CA GLN A 769 10.25 22.60 36.54
C GLN A 769 9.40 23.29 37.60
N THR A 770 10.08 23.70 38.66
CA THR A 770 9.73 24.95 39.33
C THR A 770 9.60 25.98 38.22
N PHE A 771 8.41 26.56 38.05
CA PHE A 771 8.35 27.92 37.52
C PHE A 771 9.15 28.76 38.49
N THR A 772 10.40 29.04 38.14
CA THR A 772 11.15 30.03 38.89
C THR A 772 10.36 31.32 38.70
N VAL A 773 9.85 31.87 39.80
CA VAL A 773 9.44 33.28 39.83
C VAL A 773 10.67 34.07 39.42
N VAL A 774 10.76 34.43 38.14
CA VAL A 774 11.55 35.56 37.71
C VAL A 774 10.52 36.65 37.48
N ASP A 775 10.66 37.73 38.22
CA ASP A 775 9.73 38.83 38.29
C ASP A 775 9.07 39.17 36.93
N ASN A 776 7.74 39.07 36.91
CA ASN A 776 6.77 39.59 35.92
C ASN A 776 6.51 38.78 34.63
N TYR A 777 5.29 38.22 34.57
CA TYR A 777 4.51 37.70 33.42
C TYR A 777 5.03 36.46 32.67
N SER A 778 4.25 35.37 32.71
CA SER A 778 4.41 34.21 31.82
C SER A 778 3.82 34.51 30.44
N GLU A 779 4.63 34.44 29.41
CA GLU A 779 4.23 34.68 28.01
C GLU A 779 3.69 33.38 27.37
N LEU A 780 2.57 33.47 26.64
CA LEU A 780 2.00 32.37 25.86
C LEU A 780 2.70 32.33 24.49
N ILE A 781 3.75 31.50 24.34
CA ILE A 781 4.41 31.27 23.05
C ILE A 781 3.60 30.20 22.29
N GLY A 782 2.80 30.65 21.33
CA GLY A 782 1.80 29.84 20.64
C GLY A 782 2.38 28.84 19.62
N ASN A 783 1.89 27.60 19.71
CA ASN A 783 1.76 26.68 18.58
C ASN A 783 0.49 25.85 18.84
N THR A 784 -0.66 26.26 18.28
CA THR A 784 -1.88 25.44 18.27
C THR A 784 -2.26 25.18 16.83
N ALA A 785 -2.19 23.91 16.44
CA ALA A 785 -2.76 23.40 15.21
C ALA A 785 -4.28 23.67 15.20
N ALA A 786 -4.80 24.13 14.07
CA ALA A 786 -6.24 24.05 13.84
C ALA A 786 -6.59 22.59 13.53
N GLY A 787 -7.55 22.05 14.28
CA GLY A 787 -8.14 20.73 14.00
C GLY A 787 -8.29 19.80 15.20
N SER A 788 -7.80 20.15 16.38
CA SER A 788 -8.02 19.37 17.59
C SER A 788 -8.48 20.25 18.74
N ASP A 789 -9.46 19.77 19.50
CA ASP A 789 -9.84 20.32 20.79
C ASP A 789 -8.58 20.60 21.63
N ILE A 790 -8.43 21.82 22.14
CA ILE A 790 -7.31 22.18 23.01
C ILE A 790 -7.55 21.52 24.38
N TYR A 791 -6.83 20.43 24.67
CA TYR A 791 -6.83 19.83 26.00
C TYR A 791 -5.78 20.51 26.91
N LEU A 792 -6.22 21.37 27.82
CA LEU A 792 -5.46 21.78 29.00
C LEU A 792 -5.74 20.81 30.15
N GLN A 793 -4.81 19.88 30.44
CA GLN A 793 -4.84 19.13 31.70
C GLN A 793 -3.90 19.79 32.71
N MET A 794 -4.45 20.61 33.60
CA MET A 794 -3.72 21.21 34.72
C MET A 794 -4.01 20.43 36.00
N ARG A 795 -2.97 20.12 36.79
CA ARG A 795 -3.13 19.60 38.15
C ARG A 795 -3.11 20.79 39.11
N THR A 796 -4.12 20.92 39.95
CA THR A 796 -4.13 21.88 41.05
C THR A 796 -3.24 21.36 42.18
N GLU A 797 -2.33 22.23 42.65
CA GLU A 797 -1.83 22.11 44.01
C GLU A 797 -3.01 22.32 44.96
N ILE A 798 -3.20 21.39 45.88
CA ILE A 798 -3.99 21.65 47.08
C ILE A 798 -3.11 22.57 47.93
N ASP A 799 -3.42 23.87 47.96
CA ASP A 799 -2.87 24.75 48.98
C ASP A 799 -3.42 24.29 50.33
N PRO A 800 -2.58 23.81 51.27
CA PRO A 800 -3.04 23.39 52.58
C PRO A 800 -3.64 24.52 53.43
N ALA A 801 -3.57 25.78 52.97
CA ALA A 801 -4.06 26.95 53.69
C ALA A 801 -5.45 27.45 53.28
N ASP A 802 -6.01 26.99 52.15
CA ASP A 802 -7.34 27.40 51.68
C ASP A 802 -8.36 26.28 51.96
N ASP A 803 -9.09 26.45 53.06
CA ASP A 803 -10.01 25.48 53.70
C ASP A 803 -11.32 25.27 52.90
N LEU A 804 -11.22 24.99 51.59
CA LEU A 804 -12.36 24.77 50.69
C LEU A 804 -12.28 23.41 50.00
N GLU A 805 -13.20 22.53 50.38
CA GLU A 805 -13.36 21.15 49.91
C GLU A 805 -13.76 21.08 48.41
N GLY A 806 -12.86 20.64 47.54
CA GLY A 806 -13.18 20.17 46.17
C GLY A 806 -12.08 20.32 45.10
N ASP A 807 -12.02 19.38 44.13
CA ASP A 807 -11.20 19.47 42.91
C ASP A 807 -11.64 20.65 42.03
N GLY A 808 -10.70 21.41 41.46
CA GLY A 808 -10.95 22.58 40.59
C GLY A 808 -9.69 23.08 39.88
N ALA A 809 -9.76 24.18 39.11
CA ALA A 809 -8.57 24.85 38.55
C ALA A 809 -8.67 26.38 38.58
N LYS A 810 -7.51 27.03 38.59
CA LYS A 810 -7.32 28.48 38.72
C LYS A 810 -6.26 28.94 37.71
N PHE A 811 -6.52 30.03 37.01
CA PHE A 811 -5.57 30.63 36.08
C PHE A 811 -5.68 32.17 36.08
N LEU A 812 -4.60 32.82 35.68
CA LEU A 812 -4.52 34.28 35.49
C LEU A 812 -4.49 34.56 33.99
N ALA A 813 -5.33 35.48 33.51
CA ALA A 813 -5.40 35.85 32.10
C ALA A 813 -5.17 37.37 31.94
N LYS A 814 -4.30 37.75 31.00
CA LYS A 814 -4.00 39.15 30.63
C LYS A 814 -4.02 39.27 29.10
N SER A 815 -4.36 40.44 28.57
CA SER A 815 -4.17 40.72 27.14
C SER A 815 -2.69 41.03 26.81
N ALA A 816 -2.27 40.76 25.58
CA ALA A 816 -0.92 41.07 25.12
C ALA A 816 -0.77 42.57 24.85
N GLU A 817 0.42 43.13 25.11
CA GLU A 817 0.66 44.58 25.04
C GLU A 817 0.30 45.12 23.64
N GLY A 818 -0.63 46.08 23.59
CA GLY A 818 -1.11 46.68 22.34
C GLY A 818 -2.29 45.95 21.66
N TYR A 819 -2.82 44.88 22.25
CA TYR A 819 -3.97 44.13 21.79
C TYR A 819 -5.08 44.11 22.86
N GLN A 820 -6.33 43.88 22.46
CA GLN A 820 -7.45 43.70 23.39
C GLN A 820 -7.99 42.28 23.27
N SER A 821 -8.11 41.57 24.40
CA SER A 821 -8.60 40.20 24.46
C SER A 821 -9.93 40.11 25.19
N THR A 822 -10.91 39.37 24.65
CA THR A 822 -12.20 39.14 25.32
C THR A 822 -12.47 37.65 25.53
N LEU A 823 -12.78 37.25 26.76
CA LEU A 823 -13.23 35.90 27.11
C LEU A 823 -14.74 35.77 26.94
N THR A 824 -15.19 34.79 26.17
CA THR A 824 -16.60 34.60 25.83
C THR A 824 -17.19 33.30 26.36
N LYS A 825 -16.37 32.25 26.54
CA LYS A 825 -16.82 30.92 26.96
C LYS A 825 -15.76 30.17 27.74
N VAL A 826 -16.21 29.40 28.73
CA VAL A 826 -15.42 28.38 29.44
C VAL A 826 -16.25 27.09 29.49
N ALA A 827 -15.68 25.97 29.06
CA ALA A 827 -16.31 24.66 29.11
C ALA A 827 -15.45 23.64 29.89
N PHE A 828 -16.08 22.74 30.62
CA PHE A 828 -15.42 21.71 31.40
C PHE A 828 -16.27 20.45 31.51
N ALA A 829 -15.67 19.29 31.77
CA ALA A 829 -16.39 18.06 32.10
C ALA A 829 -16.15 17.64 33.55
N ALA A 830 -17.18 17.12 34.19
CA ALA A 830 -17.09 16.50 35.52
C ALA A 830 -17.22 14.99 35.38
N LYS A 831 -16.31 14.26 36.05
CA LYS A 831 -16.31 12.79 36.10
C LYS A 831 -16.56 12.34 37.53
N SER A 832 -17.67 11.65 37.75
CA SER A 832 -18.09 11.11 39.05
C SER A 832 -18.86 9.78 38.88
N GLN A 833 -19.21 9.09 39.97
CA GLN A 833 -19.97 7.84 39.90
C GLN A 833 -21.43 8.07 39.50
N LYS A 834 -22.09 7.02 39.02
CA LYS A 834 -23.51 7.05 38.63
C LYS A 834 -24.39 7.49 39.82
N ASN A 835 -25.20 8.53 39.61
CA ASN A 835 -26.11 9.19 40.54
C ASN A 835 -25.47 10.10 41.60
N ASP A 836 -24.19 10.43 41.47
CA ASP A 836 -23.56 11.47 42.29
C ASP A 836 -24.15 12.84 41.99
N ILE A 837 -24.35 13.66 43.02
CA ILE A 837 -24.77 15.05 42.86
C ILE A 837 -23.55 15.96 43.02
N VAL A 838 -23.22 16.75 42.00
CA VAL A 838 -22.04 17.62 41.91
C VAL A 838 -22.46 19.08 41.76
N ASP A 839 -22.01 19.95 42.67
CA ASP A 839 -22.16 21.40 42.60
C ASP A 839 -20.87 22.04 42.09
N VAL A 840 -20.93 22.96 41.12
CA VAL A 840 -19.76 23.61 40.50
C VAL A 840 -19.96 25.12 40.40
N ALA A 841 -18.89 25.90 40.61
CA ALA A 841 -18.91 27.37 40.51
C ALA A 841 -17.72 27.92 39.71
N ILE A 842 -17.94 29.01 38.97
CA ILE A 842 -16.89 29.85 38.37
C ILE A 842 -16.83 31.18 39.13
N THR A 843 -15.62 31.57 39.51
CA THR A 843 -15.29 32.83 40.19
C THR A 843 -14.28 33.61 39.37
N ILE A 844 -14.43 34.93 39.33
CA ILE A 844 -13.47 35.85 38.69
C ILE A 844 -12.99 36.80 39.78
N ASN A 845 -11.68 36.88 39.99
CA ASN A 845 -11.04 37.62 41.09
C ASN A 845 -11.70 37.33 42.46
N GLY A 846 -12.11 36.07 42.67
CA GLY A 846 -12.76 35.62 43.90
C GLY A 846 -14.27 35.86 43.99
N GLU A 847 -14.90 36.57 43.05
CA GLU A 847 -16.36 36.75 43.03
C GLU A 847 -17.04 35.70 42.14
N THR A 848 -17.99 34.95 42.70
CA THR A 848 -18.75 33.92 41.96
C THR A 848 -19.60 34.56 40.86
N GLN A 849 -19.28 34.21 39.62
CA GLN A 849 -20.00 34.68 38.44
C GLN A 849 -21.18 33.76 38.12
N GLN A 850 -21.00 32.44 38.25
CA GLN A 850 -22.05 31.46 37.93
C GLN A 850 -21.85 30.16 38.71
N GLN A 851 -22.94 29.47 39.06
CA GLN A 851 -22.95 28.20 39.78
C GLN A 851 -24.01 27.25 39.20
N ALA A 852 -23.75 25.94 39.22
CA ALA A 852 -24.68 24.92 38.76
C ALA A 852 -24.61 23.64 39.63
N THR A 853 -25.71 22.89 39.68
CA THR A 853 -25.85 21.58 40.38
C THR A 853 -26.27 20.52 39.39
N TYR A 854 -25.66 19.32 39.43
CA TYR A 854 -25.97 18.25 38.48
C TYR A 854 -25.96 16.85 39.12
N ILE A 855 -26.71 15.88 38.54
CA ILE A 855 -26.76 14.48 38.97
C ILE A 855 -26.19 13.55 37.87
N SER A 856 -25.11 12.83 38.17
CA SER A 856 -24.36 11.99 37.22
C SER A 856 -25.14 10.76 36.72
N GLY A 857 -25.00 10.43 35.43
CA GLY A 857 -25.80 9.39 34.73
C GLY A 857 -25.16 7.99 34.61
N GLY A 858 -23.85 7.82 34.86
CA GLY A 858 -23.15 6.56 34.58
C GLY A 858 -21.68 6.53 34.99
N ASN A 859 -21.09 5.34 35.11
CA ASN A 859 -19.66 5.18 35.40
C ASN A 859 -18.85 5.44 34.12
N ASN A 860 -17.95 6.43 34.18
CA ASN A 860 -16.91 6.75 33.19
C ASN A 860 -17.24 7.56 31.93
N GLU A 861 -18.47 8.04 31.71
CA GLU A 861 -18.75 9.07 30.70
C GLU A 861 -18.74 10.46 31.36
N GLY A 862 -17.83 11.33 30.94
CA GLY A 862 -17.78 12.72 31.43
C GLY A 862 -18.90 13.53 30.79
N ASN A 863 -19.78 14.13 31.59
CA ASN A 863 -20.74 15.08 31.06
C ASN A 863 -20.04 16.43 30.86
N SER A 864 -20.10 16.97 29.64
CA SER A 864 -19.55 18.29 29.29
C SER A 864 -20.49 19.41 29.75
N PHE A 865 -19.91 20.46 30.32
CA PHE A 865 -20.58 21.65 30.83
C PHE A 865 -20.04 22.87 30.10
N GLU A 866 -20.92 23.79 29.73
CA GLU A 866 -20.53 25.05 29.08
C GLU A 866 -21.07 26.23 29.88
N PHE A 867 -20.17 27.14 30.25
CA PHE A 867 -20.49 28.42 30.85
C PHE A 867 -20.18 29.51 29.81
N VAL A 868 -21.23 30.01 29.19
CA VAL A 868 -21.16 31.12 28.22
C VAL A 868 -21.47 32.40 28.97
N PHE A 869 -20.58 33.38 28.88
CA PHE A 869 -20.77 34.66 29.57
C PHE A 869 -21.75 35.53 28.78
N ASP A 870 -22.89 35.87 29.38
CA ASP A 870 -23.91 36.74 28.75
C ASP A 870 -23.34 38.13 28.35
N THR A 871 -22.28 38.57 29.04
CA THR A 871 -21.47 39.74 28.66
C THR A 871 -20.00 39.31 28.64
N PRO A 872 -19.32 39.31 27.47
CA PRO A 872 -17.93 38.88 27.37
C PRO A 872 -17.00 39.66 28.30
N LEU A 873 -16.14 38.96 29.02
CA LEU A 873 -15.18 39.55 29.93
C LEU A 873 -14.02 40.13 29.12
N THR A 874 -13.90 41.45 29.10
CA THR A 874 -12.77 42.13 28.46
C THR A 874 -11.58 42.11 29.39
N LEU A 875 -10.47 41.53 28.93
CA LEU A 875 -9.18 41.61 29.58
C LEU A 875 -8.54 42.94 29.22
N VAL A 876 -8.18 43.72 30.22
CA VAL A 876 -7.54 45.02 30.04
C VAL A 876 -6.04 44.80 29.90
N ASP A 877 -5.39 45.62 29.07
CA ASP A 877 -3.94 45.65 29.03
C ASP A 877 -3.41 46.10 30.40
N ASP A 878 -2.27 45.55 30.79
CA ASP A 878 -1.57 45.72 32.08
C ASP A 878 -2.00 44.98 33.36
N GLU A 879 -3.22 44.45 33.49
CA GLU A 879 -3.62 43.73 34.73
C GLU A 879 -4.13 42.30 34.48
N ALA A 880 -3.52 41.34 35.17
CA ALA A 880 -3.90 39.93 35.09
C ALA A 880 -5.20 39.68 35.87
N THR A 881 -6.20 39.11 35.20
CA THR A 881 -7.50 38.75 35.78
C THR A 881 -7.49 37.29 36.21
N GLU A 882 -7.82 37.02 37.47
CA GLU A 882 -7.95 35.67 38.01
C GLU A 882 -9.28 35.05 37.65
N ILE A 883 -9.24 33.82 37.14
CA ILE A 883 -10.42 33.02 36.83
C ILE A 883 -10.22 31.66 37.50
N LYS A 884 -11.19 31.27 38.33
CA LYS A 884 -11.15 30.03 39.11
C LYS A 884 -12.46 29.29 38.99
N PHE A 885 -12.41 28.00 38.78
CA PHE A 885 -13.57 27.11 38.76
C PHE A 885 -13.35 25.93 39.71
N VAL A 886 -14.37 25.61 40.50
CA VAL A 886 -14.25 24.63 41.60
C VAL A 886 -15.50 23.78 41.72
N THR A 887 -15.33 22.52 42.12
CA THR A 887 -16.42 21.79 42.78
C THR A 887 -16.68 22.43 44.14
N THR A 888 -17.95 22.69 44.42
CA THR A 888 -18.43 23.32 45.65
C THR A 888 -19.23 22.36 46.52
N GLY A 889 -19.49 21.14 46.03
CA GLY A 889 -20.19 20.09 46.74
C GLY A 889 -20.22 18.78 45.93
N LEU A 890 -20.03 17.66 46.62
CA LEU A 890 -20.24 16.31 46.08
C LEU A 890 -21.02 15.49 47.11
N SER A 891 -22.09 14.83 46.68
CA SER A 891 -22.85 13.92 47.55
C SER A 891 -23.26 12.65 46.81
N ASN A 892 -23.54 11.59 47.59
CA ASN A 892 -23.84 10.20 47.16
C ASN A 892 -22.65 9.27 46.82
N SER A 893 -21.39 9.73 46.90
CA SER A 893 -20.22 8.88 46.70
C SER A 893 -19.88 8.05 47.96
N GLY A 894 -19.53 6.77 47.80
CA GLY A 894 -18.92 5.98 48.89
C GLY A 894 -17.58 6.57 49.34
N GLU A 895 -17.15 6.29 50.57
CA GLU A 895 -16.12 7.04 51.35
C GLU A 895 -14.72 7.28 50.71
N ASP A 896 -14.42 6.84 49.48
CA ASP A 896 -13.08 6.94 48.87
C ASP A 896 -13.04 7.50 47.42
N VAL A 897 -13.99 8.35 47.00
CA VAL A 897 -13.95 8.94 45.64
C VAL A 897 -14.15 10.46 45.62
N VAL A 898 -13.15 11.18 45.08
CA VAL A 898 -13.17 12.62 44.79
C VAL A 898 -13.63 12.82 43.34
N GLY A 899 -14.66 13.64 43.11
CA GLY A 899 -15.14 13.97 41.77
C GLY A 899 -14.14 14.86 41.04
N ARG A 900 -13.71 14.48 39.84
CA ARG A 900 -12.65 15.19 39.09
C ARG A 900 -13.24 16.12 38.05
N LEU A 901 -12.80 17.38 38.03
CA LEU A 901 -13.10 18.35 36.97
C LEU A 901 -11.98 18.39 35.93
N ARG A 902 -12.35 18.38 34.65
CA ARG A 902 -11.45 18.55 33.51
C ARG A 902 -11.90 19.75 32.71
N LEU A 903 -11.07 20.79 32.63
CA LEU A 903 -11.30 21.88 31.68
C LEU A 903 -11.26 21.33 30.25
N GLN A 904 -12.26 21.66 29.45
CA GLN A 904 -12.39 21.19 28.07
C GLN A 904 -12.08 22.30 27.09
N ASP A 905 -12.52 23.53 27.35
CA ASP A 905 -12.32 24.63 26.41
C ASP A 905 -12.33 26.01 27.11
N ILE A 906 -11.55 26.96 26.58
CA ILE A 906 -11.57 28.39 26.95
C ILE A 906 -11.36 29.21 25.69
N ILE A 907 -12.31 30.10 25.38
CA ILE A 907 -12.27 30.88 24.13
C ILE A 907 -11.99 32.36 24.41
N PHE A 908 -10.82 32.84 23.93
CA PHE A 908 -10.46 34.26 23.88
C PHE A 908 -10.46 34.77 22.43
N HIS A 909 -10.86 36.03 22.23
CA HIS A 909 -10.72 36.73 20.96
C HIS A 909 -9.72 37.87 21.08
N LEU A 910 -8.69 37.93 20.21
CA LEU A 910 -7.73 39.03 20.09
C LEU A 910 -8.13 39.98 18.95
N SER A 911 -8.03 41.29 19.15
CA SER A 911 -8.38 42.28 18.13
C SER A 911 -7.32 42.43 17.02
N ASP A 912 -7.76 42.16 15.80
CA ASP A 912 -7.21 42.46 14.45
C ASP A 912 -5.95 41.71 13.93
N PHE A 913 -6.26 40.68 13.13
CA PHE A 913 -5.46 39.86 12.17
C PHE A 913 -4.79 38.58 12.71
N VAL A 914 -5.56 37.50 12.68
CA VAL A 914 -5.12 36.10 12.77
C VAL A 914 -5.30 35.48 11.39
N LEU A 915 -4.24 34.90 10.83
CA LEU A 915 -4.33 33.98 9.67
C LEU A 915 -4.85 32.65 10.21
N GLY A 916 -6.11 32.35 9.95
CA GLY A 916 -6.71 31.07 10.30
C GLY A 916 -6.21 30.00 9.33
N VAL A 917 -6.01 28.77 9.81
CA VAL A 917 -5.89 27.60 8.90
C VAL A 917 -7.16 27.43 8.06
N ASP A 918 -8.28 28.02 8.51
CA ASP A 918 -9.54 28.14 7.78
C ASP A 918 -9.51 29.21 6.66
N ASP A 919 -8.48 30.07 6.57
CA ASP A 919 -8.30 30.98 5.42
C ASP A 919 -7.78 30.23 4.17
N ILE A 920 -7.50 28.93 4.29
CA ILE A 920 -7.38 28.02 3.15
C ILE A 920 -8.80 27.53 2.86
N ASP A 921 -9.50 28.30 2.05
CA ASP A 921 -10.86 28.00 1.62
C ASP A 921 -10.91 26.59 1.01
N LYS A 922 -11.57 25.66 1.70
CA LYS A 922 -11.80 24.28 1.23
C LYS A 922 -12.83 24.24 0.08
N GLU A 923 -13.40 25.37 -0.32
CA GLU A 923 -14.48 25.42 -1.32
C GLU A 923 -14.25 26.32 -2.55
N THR A 924 -13.03 26.83 -2.81
CA THR A 924 -12.79 27.54 -4.10
C THR A 924 -12.18 26.64 -5.17
N ASN A 925 -13.08 26.10 -5.97
CA ASN A 925 -12.95 25.75 -7.38
C ASN A 925 -11.85 26.52 -8.17
N LYS A 926 -10.92 25.75 -8.78
CA LYS A 926 -9.92 26.02 -9.86
C LYS A 926 -8.46 25.80 -9.46
N ALA A 927 -8.08 24.53 -9.27
CA ALA A 927 -6.75 24.09 -8.90
C ALA A 927 -5.61 24.78 -9.69
N LEU A 928 -4.81 25.58 -8.99
CA LEU A 928 -3.48 25.97 -9.44
C LEU A 928 -2.52 24.82 -9.12
N ASN A 929 -2.23 23.97 -10.11
CA ASN A 929 -1.33 22.83 -9.90
C ASN A 929 0.14 23.29 -9.92
N LEU A 930 0.95 22.64 -9.09
CA LEU A 930 2.38 22.87 -8.97
C LEU A 930 3.13 21.65 -9.52
N TYR A 931 4.04 21.87 -10.46
CA TYR A 931 4.84 20.83 -11.13
C TYR A 931 6.31 21.00 -10.75
N PRO A 932 6.85 20.21 -9.81
CA PRO A 932 8.25 20.30 -9.41
C PRO A 932 9.18 19.73 -10.48
N ASN A 933 10.35 20.33 -10.64
CA ASN A 933 11.46 19.80 -11.44
C ASN A 933 12.71 19.68 -10.54
N PRO A 934 12.87 18.54 -9.85
CA PRO A 934 13.94 18.36 -8.86
C PRO A 934 15.34 18.39 -9.50
N VAL A 935 15.47 17.96 -10.76
CA VAL A 935 16.75 17.99 -11.50
C VAL A 935 17.26 19.43 -11.71
N LYS A 936 16.35 20.40 -11.85
CA LYS A 936 16.69 21.81 -12.10
C LYS A 936 16.52 22.72 -10.88
N ASN A 937 16.06 22.21 -9.73
CA ASN A 937 15.65 23.02 -8.57
C ASN A 937 14.62 24.12 -8.93
N THR A 938 13.68 23.79 -9.81
CA THR A 938 12.61 24.70 -10.21
C THR A 938 11.24 24.08 -9.98
N PHE A 939 10.19 24.89 -9.94
CA PHE A 939 8.82 24.41 -10.08
C PHE A 939 8.05 25.26 -11.08
N SER A 940 6.99 24.70 -11.66
CA SER A 940 6.08 25.41 -12.56
C SER A 940 4.66 25.42 -12.00
N LEU A 941 3.86 26.40 -12.37
CA LEU A 941 2.45 26.51 -12.03
C LEU A 941 1.59 26.25 -13.29
N SER A 942 0.42 25.64 -13.13
CA SER A 942 -0.48 25.30 -14.25
C SER A 942 -0.94 26.50 -15.08
N LYS A 943 -0.89 27.72 -14.54
CA LYS A 943 -1.32 28.97 -15.19
C LYS A 943 -0.49 30.18 -14.76
N GLU A 944 -0.48 31.22 -15.59
CA GLU A 944 0.26 32.47 -15.35
C GLU A 944 -0.39 33.32 -14.25
N VAL A 945 0.40 33.73 -13.27
CA VAL A 945 -0.07 34.46 -12.08
C VAL A 945 0.53 35.86 -12.05
N ALA A 946 -0.10 36.81 -11.37
CA ALA A 946 0.45 38.16 -11.25
C ALA A 946 1.71 38.17 -10.38
N SER A 947 1.70 37.44 -9.27
CA SER A 947 2.85 37.26 -8.38
C SER A 947 2.70 36.03 -7.49
N GLY A 948 3.79 35.58 -6.90
CA GLY A 948 3.79 34.58 -5.84
C GLY A 948 4.81 34.92 -4.76
N VAL A 949 4.51 34.55 -3.52
CA VAL A 949 5.33 34.82 -2.34
C VAL A 949 5.40 33.55 -1.51
N LEU A 950 6.62 33.05 -1.24
CA LEU A 950 6.81 31.99 -0.25
C LEU A 950 7.07 32.60 1.13
N TYR A 951 6.38 32.06 2.13
CA TYR A 951 6.60 32.32 3.54
C TYR A 951 7.15 31.08 4.21
N ASN A 952 8.06 31.26 5.17
CA ASN A 952 8.41 30.19 6.11
C ASN A 952 7.34 30.08 7.21
N LEU A 953 7.51 29.09 8.09
CA LEU A 953 6.57 28.79 9.17
C LEU A 953 6.46 29.88 10.26
N LEU A 954 7.32 30.90 10.24
CA LEU A 954 7.24 32.06 11.12
C LEU A 954 6.47 33.23 10.47
N GLY A 955 5.85 33.01 9.30
CA GLY A 955 5.20 34.06 8.52
C GLY A 955 6.17 35.02 7.82
N ALA A 956 7.48 34.72 7.83
CA ALA A 956 8.48 35.56 7.18
C ALA A 956 8.60 35.21 5.70
N LYS A 957 8.59 36.24 4.85
CA LYS A 957 8.72 36.13 3.39
C LYS A 957 10.14 35.70 3.00
N THR A 958 10.27 34.55 2.33
CA THR A 958 11.56 33.96 1.92
C THR A 958 11.84 34.08 0.43
N TYR A 959 10.82 34.10 -0.41
CA TYR A 959 10.99 34.26 -1.86
C TYR A 959 9.79 34.96 -2.50
N GLU A 960 10.01 35.66 -3.61
CA GLU A 960 8.95 36.26 -4.41
C GLU A 960 9.24 36.18 -5.90
N PHE A 961 8.19 35.99 -6.69
CA PHE A 961 8.25 36.03 -8.15
C PHE A 961 7.05 36.78 -8.72
N ASN A 962 7.20 37.34 -9.92
CA ASN A 962 6.19 38.17 -10.57
C ASN A 962 5.97 37.74 -12.02
N ASN A 963 4.72 37.64 -12.43
CA ASN A 963 4.30 37.41 -13.82
C ASN A 963 5.00 36.20 -14.49
N GLN A 964 5.06 35.08 -13.75
CA GLN A 964 5.77 33.85 -14.12
C GLN A 964 4.97 32.61 -13.70
N ASN A 965 5.08 31.53 -14.47
CA ASN A 965 4.52 30.22 -14.14
C ASN A 965 5.38 29.03 -14.58
N LYS A 966 6.54 29.24 -15.19
CA LYS A 966 7.43 28.15 -15.57
C LYS A 966 8.81 28.38 -14.99
N ASP A 967 9.45 27.29 -14.59
CA ASP A 967 10.84 27.26 -14.13
C ASP A 967 11.14 28.28 -13.01
N ILE A 968 10.27 28.38 -12.02
CA ILE A 968 10.46 29.24 -10.84
C ILE A 968 11.60 28.64 -10.00
N ASP A 969 12.75 29.30 -10.04
CA ASP A 969 13.99 28.84 -9.40
C ASP A 969 13.93 28.99 -7.88
N ILE A 970 14.05 27.86 -7.19
CA ILE A 970 14.07 27.76 -5.73
C ILE A 970 15.40 27.20 -5.21
N SER A 971 16.45 27.18 -6.04
CA SER A 971 17.77 26.68 -5.66
C SER A 971 18.38 27.35 -4.43
N ASN A 972 17.97 28.60 -4.13
CA ASN A 972 18.44 29.37 -2.97
C ASN A 972 17.62 29.16 -1.69
N LEU A 973 16.55 28.35 -1.72
CA LEU A 973 15.78 28.01 -0.52
C LEU A 973 16.42 26.82 0.20
N ASP A 974 16.43 26.86 1.52
CA ASP A 974 16.84 25.71 2.33
C ASP A 974 15.76 24.61 2.29
N THR A 975 16.14 23.36 2.51
CA THR A 975 15.20 22.24 2.68
C THR A 975 14.22 22.56 3.82
N GLY A 976 12.92 22.39 3.57
CA GLY A 976 11.89 22.75 4.55
C GLY A 976 10.50 22.98 3.96
N LEU A 977 9.55 23.25 4.85
CA LEU A 977 8.15 23.53 4.52
C LEU A 977 7.91 25.03 4.36
N TYR A 978 7.29 25.40 3.26
CA TYR A 978 6.96 26.77 2.91
C TYR A 978 5.48 26.91 2.53
N LEU A 979 4.92 28.10 2.75
CA LEU A 979 3.58 28.49 2.29
C LEU A 979 3.73 29.43 1.11
N LEU A 980 3.32 28.99 -0.07
CA LEU A 980 3.28 29.79 -1.29
C LEU A 980 1.94 30.51 -1.41
N GLN A 981 1.90 31.82 -1.17
CA GLN A 981 0.78 32.67 -1.55
C GLN A 981 0.93 33.12 -3.01
N VAL A 982 0.01 32.73 -3.86
CA VAL A 982 -0.10 33.17 -5.23
C VAL A 982 -1.15 34.26 -5.34
N THR A 983 -0.88 35.30 -6.12
CA THR A 983 -1.84 36.34 -6.50
C THR A 983 -2.10 36.27 -8.00
N TYR A 984 -3.35 36.05 -8.37
CA TYR A 984 -3.82 36.00 -9.75
C TYR A 984 -3.87 37.38 -10.43
N LYS A 985 -3.91 37.42 -11.76
CA LYS A 985 -4.03 38.66 -12.55
C LYS A 985 -5.32 39.46 -12.27
N ASN A 986 -6.36 38.80 -11.76
CA ASN A 986 -7.60 39.46 -11.32
C ASN A 986 -7.55 39.96 -9.86
N GLY A 987 -6.43 39.75 -9.15
CA GLY A 987 -6.23 40.19 -7.77
C GLY A 987 -6.60 39.14 -6.70
N ASN A 988 -7.19 38.01 -7.08
CA ASN A 988 -7.49 36.92 -6.15
C ASN A 988 -6.21 36.28 -5.63
N LYS A 989 -6.26 35.72 -4.42
CA LYS A 989 -5.12 35.05 -3.80
C LYS A 989 -5.44 33.59 -3.51
N GLU A 990 -4.43 32.74 -3.60
CA GLU A 990 -4.48 31.31 -3.26
C GLU A 990 -3.21 30.93 -2.51
N TYR A 991 -3.28 29.91 -1.65
CA TYR A 991 -2.17 29.49 -0.81
C TYR A 991 -1.90 27.99 -1.00
N LEU A 992 -0.65 27.64 -1.32
CA LEU A 992 -0.19 26.27 -1.56
C LEU A 992 0.89 25.91 -0.55
N LYS A 993 0.96 24.63 -0.15
CA LYS A 993 2.08 24.11 0.65
C LYS A 993 3.16 23.59 -0.27
N LEU A 994 4.42 23.94 0.01
CA LEU A 994 5.58 23.48 -0.73
C LEU A 994 6.59 22.86 0.23
N LEU A 995 6.89 21.58 0.04
CA LEU A 995 8.00 20.89 0.68
C LEU A 995 9.17 20.85 -0.30
N LYS A 996 10.30 21.45 0.08
CA LYS A 996 11.56 21.33 -0.66
C LYS A 996 12.41 20.29 0.06
N GLU A 997 12.62 19.14 -0.56
CA GLU A 997 13.48 18.04 -0.07
C GLU A 997 14.95 18.26 -0.48
#